data_AF-A0A1S2QZF3-F1
#
_entry.id   AF-A0A1S2QZF3-F1
#
_cell.length_a   1.000
_cell.length_b   1.000
_cell.length_c   1.000
_cell.angle_alpha   90.00
_cell.angle_beta   90.00
_cell.angle_gamma   90.00
#
_symmetry.space_group_name_H-M   'P 1'
#
loop_
_entity.id
_entity.type
_entity.pdbx_description
1 polymer ?
#
loop_
_entity_poly.entity_id
_entity_poly.type
_entity_poly.pdbx_seq_one_letter_code
_entity_poly.pdbx_strand_id
1 'polypeptide(L)'
;MKKQVHLFIYVIVFLLIITSPYWLWFIQPAKKLNVLIMDKTVPNPSYREHKGLVWILNNEKYVKNNGKPYSASTDYKGYEPEKGSRYRIIPFPKDLSRYDVFYLTDQYGVYQQDFNRQNQYGEKSEKIYGGLTSHDVNQIEKSLITTKGKTLIAEFNTFASPTSDTARAKISNLLNLDWSGWIGRYFADLNSTEVPQWVKKQYAEKNKKWMFSGQGFVFVNKNNYIVVLDQKELTDNGLLFQVTAEGKSKFKEDLSGKYQYWFDMIQPRNEKEVLATYQLPVTNKAKQKLQGYGIPTHFPAVISHQNVQYTSYYFAGDYADEADVPGIYQTKGFDVWKQHFGTEDSFYWETYVPMLKKILKNGLNHPMKQELVESNVADGMKTNSRTGDSYIQIKRNGKWMNFLIKGVNMGIGKPGHFPGETAITKEEYLRWFKEIGAMNANAIRIYTLHPPAFYEAFYEYNQMAKTPLFLFHGTWVNEENLIRTQDGFAKENMDDAKTEIKNMIDIIHGRAKLAAHPGHASGTYSYDISKYVLGIIVGTEWDPAMVANTNSKHSNLNQFTGKYFKTNGASPFENWLAGLMEYAANYEVDTYHWQHSISFTNWVTTDLLKHPAEPLKNEDMVSVNPNHIKKTEKFHAGLFASYHIYPYYPDFLNYEKKYLNYMDKSGRKNNYAGYLHDLMKAHHMPVLVAEFGVPSSRGLTHKNPYGMNQGFHSEQEQGNIDRHLFQSIVDEGYAGGLVFSWQDEWFKRTWNTMDFDDPDRRPYWDNQQTNEQHFGLLSFEPGNQETAITVDGGQKDWDMAGVQSAYKSNNAKLPVKEVRFTSDSGYLYYILSFNKPVDFNSQNTYLLFDTIDHQGQTKLMLGAKKVNLDYGVDFLMKLAGPEYSKMMVDSYYDTFYYLYANQLKMIKQVPYARQKDNGVFHPIRLALNKGQMIPSTKERIPFQGYETGVLKFGDANPLSKDFNSLTDVSINKNQKVVEGRIPWQLLNIKDPSLKAAMGDIWKNGLTGSVKLKGIRIAIVMKENDRVAQTFPETVNGRLLKGDTILYTWNDWEQPPYYERIKKSYDIMRDTFRSTEIPK
;
A
#
# COMPACT_ATOMS: atom_id res chain seq x y z
N MET A 1 58.68 62.18 4.79
CA MET A 1 58.93 60.78 4.39
C MET A 1 58.24 59.72 5.28
N LYS A 2 58.36 59.72 6.63
CA LYS A 2 57.77 58.64 7.47
C LYS A 2 56.23 58.47 7.36
N LYS A 3 55.46 59.57 7.27
CA LYS A 3 53.98 59.51 7.11
C LYS A 3 53.51 58.93 5.76
N GLN A 4 54.25 59.19 4.67
CA GLN A 4 53.95 58.64 3.35
C GLN A 4 54.26 57.14 3.27
N VAL A 5 55.33 56.68 3.93
CA VAL A 5 55.66 55.25 4.03
C VAL A 5 54.60 54.50 4.83
N HIS A 6 54.08 55.05 5.93
CA HIS A 6 52.98 54.44 6.67
C HIS A 6 51.69 54.39 5.85
N LEU A 7 51.34 55.45 5.13
CA LEU A 7 50.20 55.44 4.21
C LEU A 7 50.36 54.35 3.14
N PHE A 8 51.55 54.21 2.55
CA PHE A 8 51.82 53.18 1.55
C PHE A 8 51.72 51.76 2.13
N ILE A 9 52.22 51.54 3.35
CA ILE A 9 52.08 50.27 4.07
C ILE A 9 50.60 49.99 4.38
N TYR A 10 49.84 50.97 4.86
CA TYR A 10 48.41 50.80 5.12
C TYR A 10 47.63 50.49 3.84
N VAL A 11 47.96 51.14 2.72
CA VAL A 11 47.36 50.85 1.41
C VAL A 11 47.71 49.44 0.95
N ILE A 12 48.96 48.99 1.11
CA ILE A 12 49.37 47.63 0.75
C ILE A 12 48.67 46.60 1.63
N VAL A 13 48.64 46.80 2.95
CA VAL A 13 47.96 45.89 3.90
C VAL A 13 46.46 45.85 3.60
N PHE A 14 45.85 46.99 3.31
CA PHE A 14 44.44 47.08 2.91
C PHE A 14 44.17 46.33 1.59
N LEU A 15 45.02 46.51 0.57
CA LEU A 15 44.93 45.77 -0.69
C LEU A 15 45.16 44.27 -0.50
N LEU A 16 46.08 43.86 0.36
CA LEU A 16 46.31 42.46 0.71
C LEU A 16 45.09 41.87 1.43
N ILE A 17 44.46 42.60 2.35
CA ILE A 17 43.24 42.16 3.03
C ILE A 17 42.08 42.02 2.02
N ILE A 18 41.85 43.02 1.17
CA ILE A 18 40.77 43.01 0.17
C ILE A 18 40.97 41.90 -0.87
N THR A 19 42.20 41.65 -1.32
CA THR A 19 42.49 40.61 -2.30
C THR A 19 42.73 39.24 -1.67
N SER A 20 42.85 39.13 -0.34
CA SER A 20 43.11 37.86 0.35
C SER A 20 42.07 36.77 0.03
N PRO A 21 40.76 37.03 -0.10
CA PRO A 21 39.79 36.01 -0.50
C PRO A 21 40.10 35.35 -1.85
N TYR A 22 40.62 36.13 -2.80
CA TYR A 22 41.04 35.65 -4.12
C TYR A 22 42.28 34.76 -4.00
N TRP A 23 43.33 35.23 -3.33
CA TRP A 23 44.56 34.45 -3.11
C TRP A 23 44.32 33.16 -2.31
N LEU A 24 43.46 33.21 -1.30
CA LEU A 24 43.09 32.05 -0.49
C LEU A 24 42.42 30.94 -1.31
N TRP A 25 41.66 31.29 -2.34
CA TRP A 25 41.07 30.32 -3.26
C TRP A 25 42.14 29.64 -4.14
N PHE A 26 43.14 30.39 -4.60
CA PHE A 26 44.25 29.82 -5.39
C PHE A 26 45.10 28.84 -4.57
N ILE A 27 45.30 29.11 -3.28
CA ILE A 27 46.08 28.24 -2.37
C ILE A 27 45.27 27.02 -1.90
N GLN A 28 43.93 27.08 -1.91
CA GLN A 28 43.08 25.94 -1.56
C GLN A 28 43.39 24.71 -2.44
N PRO A 29 43.48 23.48 -1.88
CA PRO A 29 43.67 22.28 -2.70
C PRO A 29 42.45 22.00 -3.57
N ALA A 30 42.68 21.59 -4.82
CA ALA A 30 41.62 21.12 -5.71
C ALA A 30 41.15 19.72 -5.29
N LYS A 31 39.84 19.48 -5.37
CA LYS A 31 39.20 18.19 -5.03
C LYS A 31 38.72 17.52 -6.30
N LYS A 32 39.05 16.24 -6.53
CA LYS A 32 38.51 15.51 -7.68
C LYS A 32 37.10 15.04 -7.37
N LEU A 33 36.16 15.35 -8.25
CA LEU A 33 34.78 14.85 -8.21
C LEU A 33 34.24 14.86 -9.63
N ASN A 34 33.76 13.73 -10.14
CA ASN A 34 33.17 13.62 -11.47
C ASN A 34 31.64 13.63 -11.35
N VAL A 35 31.03 14.75 -11.72
CA VAL A 35 29.59 14.96 -11.69
C VAL A 35 29.05 14.82 -13.10
N LEU A 36 28.07 13.93 -13.29
CA LEU A 36 27.26 13.89 -14.49
C LEU A 36 26.07 14.84 -14.29
N ILE A 37 26.10 16.00 -14.95
CA ILE A 37 24.98 16.95 -14.97
C ILE A 37 24.05 16.58 -16.13
N MET A 38 22.83 16.17 -15.81
CA MET A 38 21.77 15.88 -16.78
C MET A 38 20.76 17.02 -16.74
N ASP A 39 20.63 17.73 -17.86
CA ASP A 39 19.70 18.85 -18.02
C ASP A 39 19.01 18.74 -19.39
N LYS A 40 17.69 18.55 -19.38
CA LYS A 40 16.90 18.42 -20.60
C LYS A 40 16.18 19.71 -20.98
N THR A 41 16.30 20.78 -20.18
CA THR A 41 15.61 22.06 -20.35
C THR A 41 16.61 23.22 -20.50
N VAL A 42 17.33 23.28 -21.63
CA VAL A 42 18.25 24.40 -21.93
C VAL A 42 17.80 25.15 -23.20
N PRO A 43 16.70 25.91 -23.15
CA PRO A 43 16.14 26.54 -24.35
C PRO A 43 17.04 27.65 -24.94
N ASN A 44 18.00 28.18 -24.17
CA ASN A 44 18.90 29.24 -24.60
C ASN A 44 20.28 29.19 -23.90
N PRO A 45 21.31 29.89 -24.40
CA PRO A 45 22.67 29.89 -23.83
C PRO A 45 22.86 30.58 -22.46
N SER A 46 21.79 30.80 -21.67
CA SER A 46 21.93 31.29 -20.29
C SER A 46 22.39 30.18 -19.33
N TYR A 47 22.07 28.92 -19.65
CA TYR A 47 22.35 27.73 -18.82
C TYR A 47 21.79 27.84 -17.40
N ARG A 48 20.69 28.59 -17.24
CA ARG A 48 20.12 29.03 -15.96
C ARG A 48 19.90 27.88 -14.97
N GLU A 49 19.33 26.76 -15.43
CA GLU A 49 18.93 25.59 -14.61
C GLU A 49 20.09 24.84 -13.93
N HIS A 50 21.34 25.02 -14.37
CA HIS A 50 22.49 24.33 -13.79
C HIS A 50 23.74 25.19 -13.60
N LYS A 51 23.72 26.46 -14.04
CA LYS A 51 24.83 27.39 -13.86
C LYS A 51 25.12 27.63 -12.37
N GLY A 52 24.08 27.66 -11.53
CA GLY A 52 24.21 27.76 -10.07
C GLY A 52 25.04 26.61 -9.48
N LEU A 53 24.76 25.36 -9.86
CA LEU A 53 25.56 24.20 -9.44
C LEU A 53 27.02 24.33 -9.88
N VAL A 54 27.27 24.66 -11.16
CA VAL A 54 28.62 24.77 -11.71
C VAL A 54 29.44 25.83 -10.97
N TRP A 55 28.81 26.94 -10.59
CA TRP A 55 29.45 27.97 -9.78
C TRP A 55 29.88 27.42 -8.41
N ILE A 56 29.01 26.68 -7.71
CA ILE A 56 29.31 26.09 -6.40
C ILE A 56 30.47 25.08 -6.50
N LEU A 57 30.45 24.20 -7.51
CA LEU A 57 31.52 23.23 -7.77
C LEU A 57 32.87 23.94 -7.96
N ASN A 58 32.90 24.99 -8.77
CA ASN A 58 34.11 25.75 -9.06
C ASN A 58 34.56 26.59 -7.86
N ASN A 59 33.63 27.20 -7.10
CA ASN A 59 33.93 27.97 -5.89
C ASN A 59 34.57 27.10 -4.81
N GLU A 60 34.08 25.87 -4.63
CA GLU A 60 34.68 24.88 -3.72
C GLU A 60 35.90 24.14 -4.30
N LYS A 61 36.32 24.51 -5.51
CA LYS A 61 37.48 23.98 -6.24
C LYS A 61 37.39 22.47 -6.54
N TYR A 62 36.19 21.99 -6.86
CA TYR A 62 35.98 20.67 -7.43
C TYR A 62 36.35 20.65 -8.91
N VAL A 63 37.13 19.64 -9.32
CA VAL A 63 37.63 19.49 -10.69
C VAL A 63 37.38 18.08 -11.22
N LYS A 64 37.31 17.95 -12.54
CA LYS A 64 37.22 16.66 -13.24
C LYS A 64 38.51 15.86 -13.06
N ASN A 65 38.50 14.57 -13.40
CA ASN A 65 39.70 13.71 -13.32
C ASN A 65 40.93 14.25 -14.06
N ASN A 66 40.73 15.02 -15.13
CA ASN A 66 41.79 15.67 -15.92
C ASN A 66 42.29 17.01 -15.32
N GLY A 67 41.83 17.38 -14.11
CA GLY A 67 42.23 18.60 -13.41
C GLY A 67 41.54 19.88 -13.90
N LYS A 68 40.66 19.81 -14.91
CA LYS A 68 39.96 20.99 -15.43
C LYS A 68 38.73 21.34 -14.58
N PRO A 69 38.41 22.64 -14.42
CA PRO A 69 37.17 23.09 -13.79
C PRO A 69 35.94 22.73 -14.63
N TYR A 70 34.76 22.88 -14.02
CA TYR A 70 33.47 22.65 -14.67
C TYR A 70 33.04 23.87 -15.51
N SER A 71 32.40 23.61 -16.64
CA SER A 71 31.85 24.60 -17.56
C SER A 71 30.36 24.35 -17.79
N ALA A 72 29.53 25.35 -17.52
CA ALA A 72 28.08 25.27 -17.74
C ALA A 72 27.75 25.01 -19.22
N SER A 73 28.55 25.52 -20.16
CA SER A 73 28.24 25.35 -21.59
C SER A 73 28.62 23.98 -22.16
N THR A 74 29.45 23.17 -21.49
CA THR A 74 30.02 21.94 -22.09
C THR A 74 29.95 20.69 -21.21
N ASP A 75 29.83 20.84 -19.88
CA ASP A 75 29.93 19.72 -18.94
C ASP A 75 28.55 19.19 -18.49
N TYR A 76 27.52 19.30 -19.35
CA TYR A 76 26.20 18.70 -19.15
C TYR A 76 25.80 17.77 -20.32
N LYS A 77 24.70 17.03 -20.15
CA LYS A 77 24.09 16.15 -21.15
C LYS A 77 22.57 16.39 -21.22
N GLY A 78 21.99 16.28 -22.41
CA GLY A 78 20.59 16.57 -22.68
C GLY A 78 20.46 17.54 -23.85
N TYR A 79 19.72 18.64 -23.67
CA TYR A 79 19.42 19.58 -24.76
C TYR A 79 20.48 20.67 -24.90
N GLU A 80 21.10 20.82 -26.07
CA GLU A 80 22.15 21.83 -26.33
C GLU A 80 21.72 22.84 -27.40
N PRO A 81 21.51 24.13 -27.03
CA PRO A 81 21.15 25.15 -28.00
C PRO A 81 22.36 25.59 -28.83
N GLU A 82 22.21 25.65 -30.16
CA GLU A 82 23.22 26.14 -31.11
C GLU A 82 22.82 27.51 -31.70
N LYS A 83 23.75 28.17 -32.41
CA LYS A 83 23.47 29.44 -33.09
C LYS A 83 22.44 29.25 -34.22
N GLY A 84 21.50 30.20 -34.34
CA GLY A 84 20.56 30.28 -35.45
C GLY A 84 19.38 29.30 -35.37
N SER A 85 18.79 29.12 -34.18
CA SER A 85 17.66 28.19 -33.95
C SER A 85 17.97 26.76 -34.39
N ARG A 86 19.19 26.30 -34.09
CA ARG A 86 19.60 24.88 -34.20
C ARG A 86 19.83 24.32 -32.81
N TYR A 87 19.76 23.00 -32.67
CA TYR A 87 20.02 22.32 -31.41
C TYR A 87 20.63 20.94 -31.63
N ARG A 88 21.29 20.44 -30.60
CA ARG A 88 21.80 19.07 -30.53
C ARG A 88 21.29 18.39 -29.27
N ILE A 89 20.94 17.11 -29.36
CA ILE A 89 20.63 16.29 -28.19
C ILE A 89 21.86 15.45 -27.88
N ILE A 90 22.48 15.69 -26.73
CA ILE A 90 23.58 14.87 -26.25
C ILE A 90 22.98 13.68 -25.49
N PRO A 91 23.12 12.44 -25.98
CA PRO A 91 22.48 11.28 -25.37
C PRO A 91 23.06 10.97 -24.00
N PHE A 92 22.29 10.20 -23.24
CA PHE A 92 22.71 9.64 -21.97
C PHE A 92 24.00 8.80 -22.15
N PRO A 93 25.04 8.99 -21.32
CA PRO A 93 26.29 8.24 -21.48
C PRO A 93 26.08 6.73 -21.32
N LYS A 94 26.66 5.92 -22.22
CA LYS A 94 26.60 4.45 -22.13
C LYS A 94 27.38 3.87 -20.95
N ASP A 95 28.42 4.58 -20.50
CA ASP A 95 29.25 4.19 -19.37
C ASP A 95 29.18 5.26 -18.27
N LEU A 96 28.66 4.84 -17.12
CA LEU A 96 28.49 5.64 -15.92
C LEU A 96 29.54 5.34 -14.83
N SER A 97 30.44 4.39 -15.05
CA SER A 97 31.41 3.92 -14.04
C SER A 97 32.26 5.06 -13.49
N ARG A 98 32.71 5.98 -14.35
CA ARG A 98 33.58 7.12 -14.04
C ARG A 98 32.95 8.27 -13.24
N TYR A 99 31.63 8.32 -13.10
CA TYR A 99 30.96 9.42 -12.40
C TYR A 99 30.71 9.07 -10.94
N ASP A 100 31.04 9.98 -10.04
CA ASP A 100 30.84 9.84 -8.60
C ASP A 100 29.44 10.31 -8.19
N VAL A 101 28.93 11.32 -8.90
CA VAL A 101 27.63 11.95 -8.64
C VAL A 101 26.81 12.04 -9.94
N PHE A 102 25.55 11.63 -9.87
CA PHE A 102 24.54 11.91 -10.89
C PHE A 102 23.69 13.08 -10.40
N TYR A 103 23.63 14.16 -11.17
CA TYR A 103 22.84 15.33 -10.84
C TYR A 103 21.79 15.56 -11.92
N LEU A 104 20.53 15.37 -11.58
CA LEU A 104 19.37 15.55 -12.46
C LEU A 104 18.75 16.92 -12.14
N THR A 105 18.94 17.88 -13.04
CA THR A 105 18.25 19.18 -13.01
C THR A 105 17.29 19.28 -14.18
N ASP A 106 16.18 19.96 -13.97
CA ASP A 106 15.05 20.17 -14.88
C ASP A 106 14.91 19.15 -16.03
N GLN A 107 14.03 18.16 -15.82
CA GLN A 107 13.73 17.13 -16.82
C GLN A 107 12.48 17.47 -17.67
N TYR A 108 11.90 18.66 -17.53
CA TYR A 108 10.66 19.04 -18.23
C TYR A 108 10.81 19.00 -19.76
N GLY A 109 11.90 19.54 -20.28
CA GLY A 109 12.19 19.58 -21.71
C GLY A 109 11.93 20.91 -22.39
N VAL A 110 12.27 20.97 -23.68
CA VAL A 110 12.08 22.14 -24.54
C VAL A 110 10.91 21.92 -25.49
N TYR A 111 10.04 22.92 -25.63
CA TYR A 111 8.88 22.92 -26.53
C TYR A 111 9.09 23.89 -27.71
N GLN A 112 8.37 23.68 -28.82
CA GLN A 112 8.56 24.41 -30.09
C GLN A 112 8.51 25.94 -29.95
N GLN A 113 7.59 26.48 -29.15
CA GLN A 113 7.45 27.94 -29.00
C GLN A 113 8.50 28.54 -28.05
N ASP A 114 9.05 27.76 -27.11
CA ASP A 114 10.14 28.18 -26.21
C ASP A 114 11.45 28.33 -26.99
N PHE A 115 11.68 27.40 -27.93
CA PHE A 115 12.85 27.41 -28.82
C PHE A 115 12.87 28.60 -29.79
N ASN A 116 11.71 29.02 -30.29
CA ASN A 116 11.58 30.13 -31.24
C ASN A 116 11.48 31.52 -30.57
N ARG A 117 11.57 31.62 -29.24
CA ARG A 117 11.36 32.85 -28.45
C ARG A 117 9.97 33.50 -28.65
N GLN A 118 8.98 32.73 -29.09
CA GLN A 118 7.61 33.21 -29.35
C GLN A 118 6.67 32.99 -28.14
N ASN A 119 7.11 32.23 -27.12
CA ASN A 119 6.27 31.90 -25.97
C ASN A 119 6.28 32.95 -24.84
N GLN A 120 6.11 34.24 -25.14
CA GLN A 120 6.03 35.28 -24.10
C GLN A 120 4.80 35.13 -23.18
N TYR A 121 3.81 34.33 -23.58
CA TYR A 121 2.52 34.20 -22.91
C TYR A 121 2.27 32.81 -22.30
N GLY A 122 3.19 31.85 -22.45
CA GLY A 122 3.04 30.49 -21.89
C GLY A 122 1.91 29.68 -22.54
N GLU A 123 1.83 29.65 -23.87
CA GLU A 123 0.95 28.76 -24.62
C GLU A 123 1.56 27.34 -24.73
N LYS A 124 0.71 26.30 -24.77
CA LYS A 124 1.16 24.91 -24.93
C LYS A 124 1.56 24.68 -26.39
N SER A 125 2.80 24.27 -26.64
CA SER A 125 3.29 23.88 -27.96
C SER A 125 3.73 22.40 -28.00
N GLU A 126 4.13 21.87 -29.15
CA GLU A 126 4.60 20.48 -29.25
C GLU A 126 5.98 20.31 -28.58
N LYS A 127 6.16 19.19 -27.85
CA LYS A 127 7.40 18.86 -27.14
C LYS A 127 8.50 18.47 -28.13
N ILE A 128 9.67 19.10 -28.05
CA ILE A 128 10.85 18.73 -28.85
C ILE A 128 11.61 17.58 -28.17
N TYR A 129 11.94 17.73 -26.89
CA TYR A 129 12.72 16.75 -26.12
C TYR A 129 12.53 17.01 -24.63
N GLY A 130 12.38 15.96 -23.81
CA GLY A 130 12.14 16.10 -22.36
C GLY A 130 11.63 14.81 -21.72
N GLY A 131 11.74 14.75 -20.39
CA GLY A 131 11.25 13.68 -19.52
C GLY A 131 12.31 12.60 -19.29
N LEU A 132 12.36 12.04 -18.09
CA LEU A 132 13.16 10.85 -17.84
C LEU A 132 12.54 9.66 -18.58
N THR A 133 13.39 8.90 -19.26
CA THR A 133 12.98 7.64 -19.88
C THR A 133 13.30 6.48 -18.94
N SER A 134 12.59 5.36 -19.08
CA SER A 134 12.92 4.15 -18.32
C SER A 134 14.34 3.65 -18.61
N HIS A 135 14.86 3.92 -19.82
CA HIS A 135 16.26 3.63 -20.16
C HIS A 135 17.24 4.45 -19.30
N ASP A 136 17.02 5.76 -19.18
CA ASP A 136 17.88 6.66 -18.39
C ASP A 136 17.93 6.18 -16.92
N VAL A 137 16.77 5.92 -16.32
CA VAL A 137 16.67 5.51 -14.91
C VAL A 137 17.30 4.13 -14.69
N ASN A 138 17.11 3.17 -15.61
CA ASN A 138 17.74 1.84 -15.52
C ASN A 138 19.28 1.93 -15.52
N GLN A 139 19.86 2.83 -16.32
CA GLN A 139 21.32 3.00 -16.33
C GLN A 139 21.81 3.56 -15.00
N ILE A 140 21.11 4.56 -14.46
CA ILE A 140 21.42 5.15 -13.14
C ILE A 140 21.31 4.06 -12.06
N GLU A 141 20.18 3.36 -11.97
CA GLU A 141 19.94 2.28 -11.02
C GLU A 141 21.05 1.23 -11.07
N LYS A 142 21.34 0.70 -12.27
CA LYS A 142 22.40 -0.29 -12.45
C LYS A 142 23.75 0.24 -11.96
N SER A 143 24.09 1.50 -12.24
CA SER A 143 25.35 2.08 -11.79
C SER A 143 25.40 2.25 -10.27
N LEU A 144 24.30 2.70 -9.66
CA LEU A 144 24.17 2.88 -8.20
C LEU A 144 24.24 1.55 -7.44
N ILE A 145 23.67 0.47 -7.97
CA ILE A 145 23.63 -0.84 -7.32
C ILE A 145 24.95 -1.61 -7.48
N THR A 146 25.60 -1.50 -8.65
CA THR A 146 26.82 -2.30 -8.95
C THR A 146 28.10 -1.68 -8.41
N THR A 147 28.15 -0.36 -8.20
CA THR A 147 29.34 0.35 -7.74
C THR A 147 29.04 1.13 -6.46
N LYS A 148 29.60 0.67 -5.34
CA LYS A 148 29.42 1.29 -4.02
C LYS A 148 29.91 2.74 -3.99
N GLY A 149 29.19 3.55 -3.24
CA GLY A 149 29.61 4.91 -2.91
C GLY A 149 29.39 5.91 -4.04
N LYS A 150 28.36 5.75 -4.86
CA LYS A 150 27.87 6.79 -5.79
C LYS A 150 26.77 7.61 -5.12
N THR A 151 26.53 8.82 -5.63
CA THR A 151 25.46 9.70 -5.14
C THR A 151 24.52 10.11 -6.28
N LEU A 152 23.20 10.09 -6.04
CA LEU A 152 22.19 10.65 -6.94
C LEU A 152 21.60 11.92 -6.31
N ILE A 153 21.59 13.03 -7.02
CA ILE A 153 20.91 14.27 -6.61
C ILE A 153 19.91 14.61 -7.71
N ALA A 154 18.66 14.83 -7.34
CA ALA A 154 17.61 15.22 -8.27
C ALA A 154 16.83 16.42 -7.71
N GLU A 155 16.42 17.33 -8.57
CA GLU A 155 15.62 18.51 -8.19
C GLU A 155 14.22 18.46 -8.82
N PHE A 156 13.44 19.51 -8.60
CA PHE A 156 12.13 19.74 -9.20
C PHE A 156 12.08 19.40 -10.71
N ASN A 157 10.90 19.03 -11.21
CA ASN A 157 10.65 18.54 -12.59
C ASN A 157 11.23 17.15 -12.92
N THR A 158 11.57 16.33 -11.91
CA THR A 158 11.96 14.93 -12.13
C THR A 158 10.76 14.02 -12.43
N PHE A 159 9.62 14.24 -11.77
CA PHE A 159 8.47 13.33 -11.80
C PHE A 159 7.39 13.69 -12.80
N ALA A 160 7.08 14.99 -12.93
CA ALA A 160 5.96 15.48 -13.71
C ALA A 160 6.08 15.11 -15.20
N SER A 161 4.96 15.23 -15.93
CA SER A 161 4.98 15.10 -17.40
C SER A 161 6.04 16.05 -17.96
N PRO A 162 6.93 15.58 -18.83
CA PRO A 162 6.78 14.41 -19.71
C PRO A 162 7.45 13.09 -19.28
N THR A 163 7.85 12.92 -18.01
CA THR A 163 8.34 11.62 -17.48
C THR A 163 7.22 10.57 -17.46
N SER A 164 7.47 9.39 -18.06
CA SER A 164 6.47 8.30 -18.11
C SER A 164 6.21 7.70 -16.73
N ASP A 165 5.02 7.12 -16.50
CA ASP A 165 4.69 6.54 -15.19
C ASP A 165 5.66 5.43 -14.76
N THR A 166 6.12 4.60 -15.70
CA THR A 166 7.16 3.58 -15.42
C THR A 166 8.49 4.21 -14.99
N ALA A 167 8.96 5.25 -15.69
CA ALA A 167 10.19 5.95 -15.30
C ALA A 167 10.03 6.65 -13.94
N ARG A 168 8.84 7.23 -13.70
CA ARG A 168 8.46 7.86 -12.43
C ARG A 168 8.50 6.88 -11.27
N ALA A 169 7.92 5.69 -11.42
CA ALA A 169 7.94 4.65 -10.39
C ALA A 169 9.38 4.23 -10.05
N LYS A 170 10.25 4.08 -11.07
CA LYS A 170 11.66 3.72 -10.88
C LYS A 170 12.46 4.80 -10.17
N ILE A 171 12.35 6.05 -10.60
CA ILE A 171 13.09 7.13 -9.94
C ILE A 171 12.57 7.40 -8.52
N SER A 172 11.26 7.23 -8.29
CA SER A 172 10.65 7.24 -6.94
C SER A 172 11.25 6.15 -6.04
N ASN A 173 11.48 4.95 -6.58
CA ASN A 173 12.18 3.88 -5.85
C ASN A 173 13.64 4.24 -5.51
N LEU A 174 14.37 4.95 -6.37
CA LEU A 174 15.76 5.36 -6.11
C LEU A 174 15.87 6.54 -5.13
N LEU A 175 14.85 7.40 -5.09
CA LEU A 175 14.79 8.58 -4.22
C LEU A 175 14.04 8.29 -2.91
N ASN A 176 13.40 7.13 -2.78
CA ASN A 176 12.61 6.69 -1.63
C ASN A 176 11.48 7.65 -1.23
N LEU A 177 10.76 8.14 -2.22
CA LEU A 177 9.66 9.11 -2.06
C LEU A 177 8.65 8.95 -3.18
N ASP A 178 7.45 9.49 -3.01
CA ASP A 178 6.40 9.52 -4.02
C ASP A 178 5.93 10.96 -4.31
N TRP A 179 5.56 11.23 -5.56
CA TRP A 179 5.01 12.51 -5.97
C TRP A 179 3.48 12.50 -5.84
N SER A 180 2.91 13.49 -5.16
CA SER A 180 1.46 13.60 -4.94
C SER A 180 0.66 13.94 -6.20
N GLY A 181 1.33 14.28 -7.30
CA GLY A 181 0.69 14.81 -8.51
C GLY A 181 0.45 16.32 -8.48
N TRP A 182 0.79 16.99 -7.38
CA TRP A 182 0.69 18.44 -7.24
C TRP A 182 2.05 19.13 -7.37
N ILE A 183 2.05 20.23 -8.11
CA ILE A 183 3.09 21.26 -8.09
C ILE A 183 2.49 22.58 -7.61
N GLY A 184 3.32 23.47 -7.08
CA GLY A 184 2.88 24.81 -6.71
C GLY A 184 3.94 25.86 -6.98
N ARG A 185 3.52 27.12 -6.99
CA ARG A 185 4.40 28.28 -7.04
C ARG A 185 3.78 29.49 -6.33
N TYR A 186 4.63 30.26 -5.67
CA TYR A 186 4.28 31.59 -5.17
C TYR A 186 4.46 32.63 -6.28
N PHE A 187 3.55 33.58 -6.36
CA PHE A 187 3.63 34.72 -7.27
C PHE A 187 3.53 36.00 -6.46
N ALA A 188 4.44 36.94 -6.72
CA ALA A 188 4.37 38.28 -6.13
C ALA A 188 3.13 39.06 -6.61
N ASP A 189 2.68 38.79 -7.84
CA ASP A 189 1.39 39.26 -8.37
C ASP A 189 0.73 38.18 -9.25
N LEU A 190 -0.45 37.70 -8.83
CA LEU A 190 -1.27 36.74 -9.56
C LEU A 190 -1.85 37.30 -10.88
N ASN A 191 -1.80 38.61 -11.10
CA ASN A 191 -2.19 39.22 -12.38
C ASN A 191 -1.03 39.29 -13.38
N SER A 192 0.21 39.11 -12.93
CA SER A 192 1.40 39.22 -13.78
C SER A 192 1.40 38.23 -14.96
N THR A 193 2.29 38.50 -15.92
CA THR A 193 2.57 37.59 -17.05
C THR A 193 3.34 36.35 -16.62
N GLU A 194 3.87 36.31 -15.39
CA GLU A 194 4.54 35.11 -14.86
C GLU A 194 3.57 33.98 -14.60
N VAL A 195 2.31 34.29 -14.26
CA VAL A 195 1.25 33.28 -14.19
C VAL A 195 0.91 32.84 -15.62
N PRO A 196 1.19 31.58 -16.01
CA PRO A 196 1.02 31.15 -17.40
C PRO A 196 -0.42 31.27 -17.89
N GLN A 197 -0.64 31.63 -19.16
CA GLN A 197 -2.00 31.75 -19.70
C GLN A 197 -2.77 30.43 -19.67
N TRP A 198 -2.09 29.29 -19.82
CA TRP A 198 -2.73 27.98 -19.69
C TRP A 198 -3.32 27.76 -18.29
N VAL A 199 -2.70 28.27 -17.22
CA VAL A 199 -3.23 28.21 -15.85
C VAL A 199 -4.50 29.06 -15.76
N LYS A 200 -4.45 30.31 -16.24
CA LYS A 200 -5.59 31.23 -16.22
C LYS A 200 -6.78 30.65 -16.99
N LYS A 201 -6.52 30.03 -18.15
CA LYS A 201 -7.52 29.37 -19.00
C LYS A 201 -8.13 28.14 -18.31
N GLN A 202 -7.30 27.23 -17.81
CA GLN A 202 -7.77 26.02 -17.12
C GLN A 202 -8.58 26.33 -15.86
N TYR A 203 -8.19 27.37 -15.10
CA TYR A 203 -8.96 27.80 -13.95
C TYR A 203 -10.35 28.30 -14.38
N ALA A 204 -10.42 29.10 -15.45
CA ALA A 204 -11.65 29.65 -15.98
C ALA A 204 -12.58 28.61 -16.65
N GLU A 205 -12.07 27.44 -17.05
CA GLU A 205 -12.88 26.34 -17.58
C GLU A 205 -13.77 25.70 -16.49
N LYS A 206 -13.28 25.62 -15.25
CA LYS A 206 -14.00 25.00 -14.12
C LYS A 206 -14.59 26.02 -13.13
N ASN A 207 -14.17 27.28 -13.19
CA ASN A 207 -14.57 28.34 -12.27
C ASN A 207 -15.03 29.60 -13.03
N LYS A 208 -15.13 30.73 -12.34
CA LYS A 208 -15.33 32.05 -12.99
C LYS A 208 -14.01 32.53 -13.64
N LYS A 209 -14.08 33.65 -14.37
CA LYS A 209 -12.91 34.35 -14.92
C LYS A 209 -11.82 34.55 -13.86
N TRP A 210 -10.55 34.51 -14.28
CA TRP A 210 -9.41 34.84 -13.42
C TRP A 210 -9.51 36.30 -12.97
N MET A 211 -9.75 36.52 -11.68
CA MET A 211 -9.90 37.86 -11.08
C MET A 211 -8.96 38.03 -9.88
N PHE A 212 -7.86 37.28 -9.85
CA PHE A 212 -6.87 37.36 -8.78
C PHE A 212 -5.78 38.38 -9.12
N SER A 213 -5.35 39.13 -8.10
CA SER A 213 -4.30 40.14 -8.17
C SER A 213 -3.54 40.20 -6.85
N GLY A 214 -2.31 40.70 -6.86
CA GLY A 214 -1.45 40.72 -5.69
C GLY A 214 -0.88 39.34 -5.38
N GLN A 215 -0.20 39.22 -4.24
CA GLN A 215 0.54 38.01 -3.90
C GLN A 215 -0.35 36.79 -3.68
N GLY A 216 0.13 35.61 -4.03
CA GLY A 216 -0.63 34.39 -3.86
C GLY A 216 0.10 33.12 -4.27
N PHE A 217 -0.54 31.98 -4.00
CA PHE A 217 -0.07 30.67 -4.47
C PHE A 217 -0.99 30.12 -5.55
N VAL A 218 -0.40 29.46 -6.53
CA VAL A 218 -1.11 28.62 -7.49
C VAL A 218 -0.60 27.20 -7.33
N PHE A 219 -1.51 26.26 -7.12
CA PHE A 219 -1.24 24.83 -7.15
C PHE A 219 -1.88 24.23 -8.39
N VAL A 220 -1.13 23.39 -9.09
CA VAL A 220 -1.56 22.69 -10.29
C VAL A 220 -1.42 21.19 -10.07
N ASN A 221 -2.51 20.47 -10.31
CA ASN A 221 -2.50 19.02 -10.31
C ASN A 221 -2.25 18.47 -11.72
N LYS A 222 -1.64 17.29 -11.82
CA LYS A 222 -1.46 16.56 -13.09
C LYS A 222 -2.74 16.39 -13.92
N ASN A 223 -3.91 16.36 -13.28
CA ASN A 223 -5.23 16.29 -13.91
C ASN A 223 -5.85 17.68 -14.22
N ASN A 224 -5.02 18.72 -14.28
CA ASN A 224 -5.40 20.11 -14.58
C ASN A 224 -6.35 20.77 -13.57
N TYR A 225 -6.38 20.31 -12.31
CA TYR A 225 -7.03 21.06 -11.23
C TYR A 225 -6.13 22.21 -10.79
N ILE A 226 -6.74 23.37 -10.57
CA ILE A 226 -6.04 24.58 -10.13
C ILE A 226 -6.65 25.06 -8.83
N VAL A 227 -5.81 25.15 -7.80
CA VAL A 227 -6.17 25.76 -6.51
C VAL A 227 -5.38 27.05 -6.37
N VAL A 228 -6.08 28.16 -6.16
CA VAL A 228 -5.46 29.48 -5.96
C VAL A 228 -5.69 29.92 -4.53
N LEU A 229 -4.64 30.40 -3.88
CA LEU A 229 -4.72 31.15 -2.62
C LEU A 229 -4.34 32.61 -2.89
N ASP A 230 -5.25 33.52 -2.55
CA ASP A 230 -5.00 34.96 -2.68
C ASP A 230 -4.37 35.55 -1.41
N GLN A 231 -3.97 36.82 -1.48
CA GLN A 231 -3.31 37.53 -0.39
C GLN A 231 -4.06 37.48 0.95
N LYS A 232 -5.40 37.40 0.95
CA LYS A 232 -6.22 37.35 2.17
C LYS A 232 -6.18 35.99 2.85
N GLU A 233 -5.81 34.96 2.10
CA GLU A 233 -5.67 33.59 2.56
C GLU A 233 -4.26 33.30 3.11
N LEU A 234 -3.31 34.22 2.91
CA LEU A 234 -1.91 34.12 3.34
C LEU A 234 -1.64 34.88 4.65
N THR A 235 -0.64 34.40 5.39
CA THR A 235 -0.09 35.07 6.58
C THR A 235 1.32 35.63 6.35
N ASP A 236 2.01 35.21 5.30
CA ASP A 236 3.36 35.65 4.91
C ASP A 236 3.61 35.35 3.40
N ASN A 237 4.76 35.77 2.85
CA ASN A 237 5.19 35.48 1.48
C ASN A 237 6.09 34.23 1.36
N GLY A 238 6.00 33.53 0.21
CA GLY A 238 6.82 32.36 -0.08
C GLY A 238 6.55 31.15 0.82
N LEU A 239 7.16 30.01 0.48
CA LEU A 239 7.22 28.84 1.36
C LEU A 239 8.31 29.04 2.40
N LEU A 240 7.98 28.78 3.66
CA LEU A 240 8.98 28.76 4.72
C LEU A 240 9.73 27.43 4.69
N PHE A 241 11.01 27.46 4.30
CA PHE A 241 11.92 26.33 4.37
C PHE A 241 12.54 26.24 5.76
N GLN A 242 12.50 25.06 6.38
CA GLN A 242 13.13 24.79 7.67
C GLN A 242 13.78 23.41 7.69
N VAL A 243 14.96 23.31 8.28
CA VAL A 243 15.61 22.03 8.53
C VAL A 243 14.94 21.27 9.69
N THR A 244 14.79 19.95 9.53
CA THR A 244 14.32 19.05 10.58
C THR A 244 15.41 18.78 11.61
N ALA A 245 15.11 18.02 12.67
CA ALA A 245 16.15 17.60 13.63
C ALA A 245 17.26 16.77 12.94
N GLU A 246 16.86 15.91 12.01
CA GLU A 246 17.74 15.11 11.15
C GLU A 246 18.58 16.01 10.23
N GLY A 247 17.97 17.04 9.63
CA GLY A 247 18.66 18.06 8.84
C GLY A 247 19.70 18.84 9.63
N LYS A 248 19.34 19.32 10.83
CA LYS A 248 20.27 20.03 11.74
C LYS A 248 21.48 19.16 12.07
N SER A 249 21.26 17.87 12.35
CA SER A 249 22.33 16.91 12.60
C SER A 249 23.24 16.72 11.38
N LYS A 250 22.65 16.62 10.17
CA LYS A 250 23.38 16.40 8.91
C LYS A 250 24.18 17.62 8.47
N PHE A 251 23.56 18.80 8.44
CA PHE A 251 24.17 20.04 7.95
C PHE A 251 25.03 20.75 9.01
N LYS A 252 24.78 20.46 10.30
CA LYS A 252 25.39 21.13 11.47
C LYS A 252 25.14 22.64 11.51
N GLU A 253 24.07 23.09 10.85
CA GLU A 253 23.63 24.47 10.73
C GLU A 253 22.10 24.51 10.74
N ASP A 254 21.52 25.59 11.26
CA ASP A 254 20.08 25.83 11.27
C ASP A 254 19.71 26.65 10.03
N LEU A 255 19.51 25.96 8.90
CA LEU A 255 19.19 26.62 7.63
C LEU A 255 17.69 26.92 7.56
N SER A 256 17.36 28.15 7.23
CA SER A 256 15.99 28.61 6.98
C SER A 256 15.98 29.66 5.88
N GLY A 257 14.90 29.72 5.11
CA GLY A 257 14.74 30.73 4.07
C GLY A 257 13.33 30.72 3.49
N LYS A 258 13.01 31.75 2.69
CA LYS A 258 11.74 31.84 1.97
C LYS A 258 11.92 31.39 0.53
N TYR A 259 11.25 30.31 0.14
CA TYR A 259 11.28 29.79 -1.22
C TYR A 259 10.05 30.27 -2.01
N GLN A 260 10.26 30.96 -3.13
CA GLN A 260 9.18 31.64 -3.86
C GLN A 260 8.89 31.04 -5.24
N TYR A 261 9.64 30.03 -5.69
CA TYR A 261 9.53 29.51 -7.05
C TYR A 261 8.75 28.19 -7.12
N TRP A 262 8.87 27.45 -8.23
CA TRP A 262 8.13 26.21 -8.45
C TRP A 262 8.60 25.08 -7.54
N PHE A 263 7.66 24.33 -6.98
CA PHE A 263 7.95 23.19 -6.11
C PHE A 263 7.02 22.00 -6.38
N ASP A 264 7.55 20.81 -6.14
CA ASP A 264 6.85 19.53 -6.12
C ASP A 264 6.27 19.29 -4.72
N MET A 265 5.05 18.77 -4.64
CA MET A 265 4.50 18.24 -3.40
C MET A 265 4.75 16.74 -3.35
N ILE A 266 5.66 16.34 -2.47
CA ILE A 266 6.14 14.96 -2.33
C ILE A 266 5.72 14.38 -0.99
N GLN A 267 5.71 13.05 -0.92
CA GLN A 267 5.52 12.28 0.30
C GLN A 267 6.76 11.39 0.52
N PRO A 268 7.37 11.41 1.71
CA PRO A 268 8.50 10.54 1.99
C PRO A 268 7.99 9.12 2.25
N ARG A 269 8.71 8.10 1.78
CA ARG A 269 8.43 6.71 2.21
C ARG A 269 9.00 6.40 3.60
N ASN A 270 9.92 7.25 4.06
CA ASN A 270 10.50 7.19 5.39
C ASN A 270 10.65 8.60 5.96
N GLU A 271 9.83 8.95 6.94
CA GLU A 271 9.84 10.29 7.57
C GLU A 271 11.21 10.66 8.19
N LYS A 272 12.02 9.67 8.58
CA LYS A 272 13.37 9.90 9.12
C LYS A 272 14.39 10.33 8.07
N GLU A 273 14.04 10.29 6.79
CA GLU A 273 14.90 10.73 5.69
C GLU A 273 14.65 12.19 5.29
N VAL A 274 13.64 12.84 5.89
CA VAL A 274 13.34 14.25 5.62
C VAL A 274 14.36 15.14 6.33
N LEU A 275 15.20 15.85 5.58
CA LEU A 275 16.19 16.79 6.11
C LEU A 275 15.65 18.21 6.24
N ALA A 276 14.67 18.58 5.43
CA ALA A 276 14.03 19.88 5.50
C ALA A 276 12.59 19.79 5.03
N THR A 277 11.76 20.71 5.51
CA THR A 277 10.34 20.79 5.20
C THR A 277 9.97 22.20 4.74
N TYR A 278 8.89 22.25 3.98
CA TYR A 278 8.19 23.48 3.67
C TYR A 278 6.99 23.65 4.58
N GLN A 279 6.73 24.90 4.94
CA GLN A 279 5.50 25.31 5.59
C GLN A 279 4.82 26.40 4.76
N LEU A 280 3.56 26.17 4.42
CA LEU A 280 2.71 27.15 3.76
C LEU A 280 2.24 28.21 4.78
N PRO A 281 2.49 29.51 4.54
CA PRO A 281 2.05 30.57 5.45
C PRO A 281 0.59 30.93 5.17
N VAL A 282 -0.34 30.11 5.65
CA VAL A 282 -1.76 30.21 5.33
C VAL A 282 -2.65 30.33 6.56
N THR A 283 -3.79 31.00 6.41
CA THR A 283 -4.81 31.11 7.46
C THR A 283 -5.48 29.75 7.76
N ASN A 284 -6.14 29.61 8.92
CA ASN A 284 -6.90 28.39 9.25
C ASN A 284 -7.99 28.06 8.21
N LYS A 285 -8.62 29.08 7.62
CA LYS A 285 -9.61 28.91 6.56
C LYS A 285 -8.98 28.34 5.29
N ALA A 286 -7.82 28.87 4.90
CA ALA A 286 -7.06 28.38 3.75
C ALA A 286 -6.52 26.96 4.00
N LYS A 287 -6.11 26.62 5.23
CA LYS A 287 -5.74 25.26 5.61
C LYS A 287 -6.88 24.26 5.39
N GLN A 288 -8.09 24.57 5.86
CA GLN A 288 -9.28 23.74 5.59
C GLN A 288 -9.59 23.67 4.09
N LYS A 289 -9.34 24.77 3.36
CA LYS A 289 -9.52 24.79 1.91
C LYS A 289 -8.58 23.79 1.23
N LEU A 290 -7.29 23.81 1.55
CA LEU A 290 -6.28 22.91 1.01
C LEU A 290 -6.51 21.45 1.41
N GLN A 291 -6.91 21.19 2.66
CA GLN A 291 -7.20 19.84 3.16
C GLN A 291 -8.23 19.10 2.30
N GLY A 292 -9.31 19.77 1.89
CA GLY A 292 -10.30 19.12 1.02
C GLY A 292 -9.86 18.96 -0.45
N TYR A 293 -8.63 19.37 -0.81
CA TYR A 293 -7.98 18.99 -2.07
C TYR A 293 -6.85 17.96 -1.85
N GLY A 294 -6.69 17.45 -0.62
CA GLY A 294 -5.57 16.58 -0.23
C GLY A 294 -4.21 17.29 -0.18
N ILE A 295 -4.18 18.63 -0.15
CA ILE A 295 -2.94 19.43 -0.16
C ILE A 295 -2.50 19.70 1.29
N PRO A 296 -1.37 19.13 1.75
CA PRO A 296 -0.87 19.39 3.11
C PRO A 296 -0.26 20.78 3.22
N THR A 297 -0.39 21.40 4.40
CA THR A 297 0.27 22.70 4.69
C THR A 297 1.72 22.57 5.14
N HIS A 298 2.17 21.34 5.37
CA HIS A 298 3.53 20.99 5.77
C HIS A 298 3.94 19.74 5.01
N PHE A 299 5.05 19.80 4.28
CA PHE A 299 5.52 18.70 3.43
C PHE A 299 7.04 18.77 3.24
N PRO A 300 7.70 17.67 2.83
CA PRO A 300 9.15 17.66 2.66
C PRO A 300 9.64 18.64 1.59
N ALA A 301 10.75 19.32 1.90
CA ALA A 301 11.50 20.16 0.98
C ALA A 301 12.77 19.45 0.48
N VAL A 302 13.43 18.70 1.38
CA VAL A 302 14.64 17.92 1.06
C VAL A 302 14.54 16.55 1.70
N ILE A 303 14.71 15.51 0.89
CA ILE A 303 14.81 14.12 1.33
C ILE A 303 16.22 13.61 1.05
N SER A 304 16.80 12.87 2.01
CA SER A 304 18.06 12.16 1.84
C SER A 304 17.88 10.68 2.14
N HIS A 305 17.91 9.88 1.08
CA HIS A 305 17.91 8.44 1.20
C HIS A 305 19.33 7.90 1.22
N GLN A 306 19.61 6.94 2.10
CA GLN A 306 20.93 6.33 2.23
C GLN A 306 20.76 4.83 2.40
N ASN A 307 21.55 4.04 1.67
CA ASN A 307 21.57 2.58 1.80
C ASN A 307 23.01 2.04 1.75
N VAL A 308 23.19 0.72 1.66
CA VAL A 308 24.52 0.07 1.64
C VAL A 308 25.29 0.34 0.34
N GLN A 309 24.62 0.73 -0.73
CA GLN A 309 25.22 0.92 -2.04
C GLN A 309 25.43 2.39 -2.37
N TYR A 310 24.41 3.23 -2.16
CA TYR A 310 24.43 4.64 -2.58
C TYR A 310 23.73 5.58 -1.60
N THR A 311 23.89 6.87 -1.86
CA THR A 311 23.13 7.95 -1.22
C THR A 311 22.35 8.69 -2.30
N SER A 312 21.12 9.10 -2.03
CA SER A 312 20.38 10.01 -2.88
C SER A 312 19.81 11.20 -2.13
N TYR A 313 19.66 12.31 -2.84
CA TYR A 313 19.05 13.54 -2.36
C TYR A 313 17.99 13.96 -3.38
N TYR A 314 16.83 14.36 -2.88
CA TYR A 314 15.82 15.00 -3.70
C TYR A 314 15.48 16.37 -3.13
N PHE A 315 15.49 17.38 -4.00
CA PHE A 315 15.12 18.75 -3.68
C PHE A 315 13.78 19.05 -4.34
N ALA A 316 12.78 19.36 -3.52
CA ALA A 316 11.41 19.55 -4.01
C ALA A 316 11.21 20.90 -4.72
N GLY A 317 12.13 21.85 -4.57
CA GLY A 317 12.16 23.06 -5.39
C GLY A 317 13.25 23.02 -6.44
N ASP A 318 13.10 23.87 -7.43
CA ASP A 318 14.15 24.24 -8.36
C ASP A 318 15.10 25.22 -7.66
N TYR A 319 16.18 24.68 -7.08
CA TYR A 319 17.06 25.44 -6.18
C TYR A 319 18.29 25.96 -6.89
N ALA A 320 18.72 25.27 -7.96
CA ALA A 320 19.85 25.67 -8.77
C ALA A 320 19.55 26.85 -9.71
N ASP A 321 18.27 27.08 -10.03
CA ASP A 321 17.81 28.23 -10.83
C ASP A 321 18.09 29.56 -10.11
N GLU A 322 19.17 30.23 -10.55
CA GLU A 322 19.50 31.59 -10.16
C GLU A 322 19.98 32.38 -11.39
N ALA A 323 19.33 33.51 -11.66
CA ALA A 323 19.61 34.32 -12.84
C ALA A 323 20.93 35.11 -12.69
N ASP A 324 21.24 35.57 -11.47
CA ASP A 324 22.39 36.45 -11.20
C ASP A 324 23.51 35.75 -10.41
N VAL A 325 24.09 34.71 -11.04
CA VAL A 325 25.30 34.05 -10.54
C VAL A 325 26.56 34.75 -11.07
N PRO A 326 27.43 35.33 -10.21
CA PRO A 326 28.60 36.08 -10.64
C PRO A 326 29.64 35.23 -11.38
N GLY A 327 30.28 35.81 -12.41
CA GLY A 327 31.33 35.11 -13.16
C GLY A 327 32.61 34.82 -12.36
N ILE A 328 32.81 35.53 -11.24
CA ILE A 328 33.98 35.37 -10.36
C ILE A 328 33.65 34.33 -9.28
N TYR A 329 34.06 33.08 -9.50
CA TYR A 329 33.93 32.01 -8.49
C TYR A 329 35.22 31.85 -7.66
N GLN A 330 36.35 32.43 -8.09
CA GLN A 330 37.68 32.27 -7.49
C GLN A 330 37.89 33.11 -6.22
N THR A 331 36.85 33.25 -5.39
CA THR A 331 36.86 34.12 -4.21
C THR A 331 36.30 33.36 -3.02
N LYS A 332 37.15 33.08 -2.03
CA LYS A 332 36.75 32.36 -0.81
C LYS A 332 35.90 33.24 0.11
N GLY A 333 34.73 32.79 0.53
CA GLY A 333 33.83 33.53 1.43
C GLY A 333 32.94 34.57 0.73
N PHE A 334 32.97 34.63 -0.60
CA PHE A 334 32.06 35.47 -1.38
C PHE A 334 30.59 35.05 -1.22
N ASP A 335 30.36 33.75 -1.11
CA ASP A 335 29.09 33.14 -0.74
C ASP A 335 28.60 33.63 0.63
N VAL A 336 29.48 33.65 1.65
CA VAL A 336 29.14 34.13 3.00
C VAL A 336 28.79 35.61 2.97
N TRP A 337 29.51 36.40 2.17
CA TRP A 337 29.19 37.81 1.98
C TRP A 337 27.82 37.99 1.31
N LYS A 338 27.53 37.25 0.22
CA LYS A 338 26.20 37.27 -0.43
C LYS A 338 25.09 36.79 0.49
N GLN A 339 25.36 35.82 1.37
CA GLN A 339 24.40 35.33 2.36
C GLN A 339 24.00 36.39 3.39
N HIS A 340 24.91 37.28 3.80
CA HIS A 340 24.65 38.27 4.88
C HIS A 340 24.41 39.71 4.39
N PHE A 341 24.95 40.05 3.21
CA PHE A 341 24.94 41.41 2.66
C PHE A 341 24.45 41.48 1.21
N GLY A 342 24.03 40.34 0.64
CA GLY A 342 23.45 40.28 -0.70
C GLY A 342 22.01 40.81 -0.74
N THR A 343 21.31 40.50 -1.84
CA THR A 343 19.89 40.80 -1.99
C THR A 343 19.09 40.12 -0.88
N GLU A 344 18.32 40.90 -0.11
CA GLU A 344 17.34 40.37 0.85
C GLU A 344 16.42 39.36 0.14
N ASP A 345 16.14 38.22 0.79
CA ASP A 345 15.27 37.12 0.33
C ASP A 345 15.83 36.22 -0.79
N SER A 346 17.15 36.15 -1.02
CA SER A 346 17.72 35.18 -1.99
C SER A 346 17.87 33.78 -1.39
N PHE A 347 16.87 32.92 -1.65
CA PHE A 347 16.91 31.51 -1.25
C PHE A 347 18.18 30.78 -1.72
N TYR A 348 18.68 31.11 -2.92
CA TYR A 348 19.89 30.51 -3.49
C TYR A 348 21.10 30.72 -2.56
N TRP A 349 21.36 31.97 -2.14
CA TRP A 349 22.52 32.30 -1.30
C TRP A 349 22.30 31.98 0.18
N GLU A 350 21.09 32.17 0.69
CA GLU A 350 20.77 32.00 2.11
C GLU A 350 20.64 30.52 2.51
N THR A 351 20.09 29.69 1.63
CA THR A 351 19.71 28.30 1.95
C THR A 351 20.40 27.29 1.05
N TYR A 352 20.28 27.41 -0.29
CA TYR A 352 20.75 26.37 -1.20
C TYR A 352 22.28 26.22 -1.24
N VAL A 353 23.02 27.31 -1.41
CA VAL A 353 24.50 27.31 -1.44
C VAL A 353 25.10 26.70 -0.16
N PRO A 354 24.76 27.16 1.07
CA PRO A 354 25.30 26.54 2.28
C PRO A 354 24.90 25.07 2.39
N MET A 355 23.65 24.71 2.07
CA MET A 355 23.19 23.31 2.08
C MET A 355 24.00 22.42 1.12
N LEU A 356 24.12 22.80 -0.15
CA LEU A 356 24.81 21.99 -1.15
C LEU A 356 26.31 21.88 -0.84
N LYS A 357 26.95 22.93 -0.31
CA LYS A 357 28.33 22.85 0.16
C LYS A 357 28.50 21.81 1.27
N LYS A 358 27.55 21.68 2.20
CA LYS A 358 27.59 20.61 3.22
C LYS A 358 27.41 19.23 2.59
N ILE A 359 26.49 19.09 1.63
CA ILE A 359 26.28 17.82 0.90
C ILE A 359 27.56 17.42 0.16
N LEU A 360 28.19 18.32 -0.59
CA LEU A 360 29.43 18.05 -1.33
C LEU A 360 30.61 17.71 -0.40
N LYS A 361 30.67 18.32 0.78
CA LYS A 361 31.78 18.13 1.74
C LYS A 361 31.64 16.85 2.55
N ASN A 362 30.44 16.55 3.07
CA ASN A 362 30.20 15.51 4.07
C ASN A 362 29.04 14.56 3.72
N GLY A 363 28.29 14.83 2.66
CA GLY A 363 27.07 14.11 2.29
C GLY A 363 27.23 13.08 1.17
N LEU A 364 28.35 13.13 0.42
CA LEU A 364 28.64 12.20 -0.66
C LEU A 364 29.20 10.87 -0.14
N ASN A 365 28.87 9.77 -0.80
CA ASN A 365 29.61 8.49 -0.73
C ASN A 365 29.70 7.85 0.68
N HIS A 366 28.61 7.86 1.43
CA HIS A 366 28.53 7.20 2.74
C HIS A 366 27.64 5.96 2.68
N PRO A 367 28.09 4.80 2.15
CA PRO A 367 27.29 3.59 2.24
C PRO A 367 27.14 3.14 3.70
N MET A 368 25.93 2.74 4.09
CA MET A 368 25.73 2.12 5.40
C MET A 368 26.48 0.78 5.48
N LYS A 369 26.97 0.43 6.68
CA LYS A 369 27.53 -0.90 6.92
C LYS A 369 26.37 -1.92 6.94
N GLN A 370 26.43 -2.90 6.05
CA GLN A 370 25.48 -4.00 5.98
C GLN A 370 25.73 -5.05 7.06
N GLU A 371 24.66 -5.62 7.60
CA GLU A 371 24.68 -6.87 8.35
C GLU A 371 24.90 -8.05 7.39
N LEU A 372 26.00 -8.77 7.57
CA LEU A 372 26.32 -9.91 6.71
C LEU A 372 25.48 -11.13 7.09
N VAL A 373 24.93 -11.79 6.09
CA VAL A 373 24.36 -13.12 6.25
C VAL A 373 25.48 -14.15 6.16
N GLU A 374 25.84 -14.72 7.30
CA GLU A 374 26.90 -15.72 7.40
C GLU A 374 26.38 -17.10 7.04
N SER A 375 27.16 -17.82 6.23
CA SER A 375 26.98 -19.24 5.99
C SER A 375 28.02 -20.06 6.77
N ASN A 376 27.73 -21.33 6.93
CA ASN A 376 28.57 -22.33 7.55
C ASN A 376 28.79 -23.49 6.58
N VAL A 377 29.98 -24.06 6.56
CA VAL A 377 30.29 -25.28 5.79
C VAL A 377 30.50 -26.42 6.79
N ALA A 378 29.75 -27.50 6.65
CA ALA A 378 29.88 -28.74 7.42
C ALA A 378 29.83 -29.92 6.44
N ASP A 379 30.83 -30.81 6.48
CA ASP A 379 30.96 -31.97 5.58
C ASP A 379 30.80 -31.63 4.09
N GLY A 380 31.34 -30.47 3.67
CA GLY A 380 31.25 -29.96 2.30
C GLY A 380 29.93 -29.29 1.95
N MET A 381 28.95 -29.25 2.87
CA MET A 381 27.62 -28.67 2.67
C MET A 381 27.51 -27.27 3.27
N LYS A 382 26.98 -26.32 2.49
CA LYS A 382 26.68 -24.96 2.95
C LYS A 382 25.32 -24.91 3.65
N THR A 383 25.26 -24.17 4.75
CA THR A 383 24.04 -23.89 5.53
C THR A 383 24.06 -22.44 6.01
N ASN A 384 22.91 -21.80 6.23
CA ASN A 384 22.81 -20.49 6.86
C ASN A 384 21.97 -20.51 8.16
N SER A 385 21.29 -21.62 8.43
CA SER A 385 20.44 -21.82 9.59
C SER A 385 20.64 -23.20 10.21
N ARG A 386 20.33 -23.30 11.50
CA ARG A 386 20.13 -24.56 12.22
C ARG A 386 18.98 -24.38 13.20
N THR A 387 18.63 -25.43 13.94
CA THR A 387 17.60 -25.39 14.98
C THR A 387 18.22 -25.69 16.34
N GLY A 388 17.88 -24.88 17.33
CA GLY A 388 18.07 -25.20 18.75
C GLY A 388 16.79 -25.84 19.32
N ASP A 389 16.62 -25.78 20.63
CA ASP A 389 15.47 -26.42 21.30
C ASP A 389 14.14 -25.72 20.94
N SER A 390 14.11 -24.38 20.97
CA SER A 390 12.88 -23.58 20.77
C SER A 390 12.95 -22.60 19.59
N TYR A 391 14.14 -22.31 19.06
CA TYR A 391 14.34 -21.31 18.01
C TYR A 391 15.14 -21.84 16.83
N ILE A 392 14.83 -21.29 15.65
CA ILE A 392 15.77 -21.29 14.53
C ILE A 392 16.95 -20.39 14.91
N GLN A 393 18.16 -20.81 14.57
CA GLN A 393 19.39 -20.09 14.86
C GLN A 393 20.08 -19.67 13.57
N ILE A 394 20.60 -18.44 13.56
CA ILE A 394 21.46 -17.92 12.50
C ILE A 394 22.86 -17.63 13.06
N LYS A 395 23.86 -17.60 12.20
CA LYS A 395 25.22 -17.27 12.60
C LYS A 395 25.44 -15.76 12.58
N ARG A 396 25.97 -15.22 13.68
CA ARG A 396 26.37 -13.81 13.81
C ARG A 396 27.71 -13.73 14.51
N ASN A 397 28.67 -13.06 13.88
CA ASN A 397 30.06 -12.97 14.30
C ASN A 397 30.66 -14.35 14.64
N GLY A 398 30.41 -15.34 13.79
CA GLY A 398 30.91 -16.70 13.98
C GLY A 398 30.14 -17.56 14.98
N LYS A 399 29.15 -17.02 15.71
CA LYS A 399 28.39 -17.74 16.75
C LYS A 399 26.94 -17.98 16.32
N TRP A 400 26.40 -19.15 16.66
CA TRP A 400 24.98 -19.44 16.48
C TRP A 400 24.14 -18.74 17.55
N MET A 401 23.14 -18.00 17.11
CA MET A 401 22.27 -17.17 17.95
C MET A 401 20.81 -17.47 17.65
N ASN A 402 19.97 -17.55 18.68
CA ASN A 402 18.52 -17.65 18.50
C ASN A 402 18.01 -16.46 17.69
N PHE A 403 17.14 -16.74 16.73
CA PHE A 403 16.60 -15.75 15.81
C PHE A 403 15.09 -15.75 15.91
N LEU A 404 14.54 -14.70 16.53
CA LEU A 404 13.10 -14.50 16.61
C LEU A 404 12.57 -14.08 15.23
N ILE A 405 11.72 -14.91 14.65
CA ILE A 405 11.09 -14.60 13.37
C ILE A 405 10.00 -13.55 13.57
N LYS A 406 10.18 -12.41 12.90
CA LYS A 406 9.25 -11.28 12.83
C LYS A 406 8.93 -11.07 11.37
N GLY A 407 7.94 -11.78 10.85
CA GLY A 407 7.75 -11.83 9.41
C GLY A 407 6.34 -11.51 8.95
N VAL A 408 6.19 -11.52 7.63
CA VAL A 408 4.92 -11.31 6.93
C VAL A 408 4.76 -12.34 5.81
N ASN A 409 3.54 -12.82 5.59
CA ASN A 409 3.20 -13.64 4.43
C ASN A 409 2.90 -12.76 3.21
N MET A 410 3.28 -13.22 2.02
CA MET A 410 3.03 -12.51 0.76
C MET A 410 2.46 -13.48 -0.28
N GLY A 411 1.30 -13.13 -0.84
CA GLY A 411 0.69 -13.81 -1.98
C GLY A 411 1.07 -13.18 -3.32
N ILE A 412 0.44 -13.66 -4.40
CA ILE A 412 0.62 -13.15 -5.77
C ILE A 412 -0.61 -12.32 -6.22
N GLY A 413 -1.60 -12.11 -5.34
CA GLY A 413 -2.79 -11.35 -5.67
C GLY A 413 -2.52 -9.88 -6.00
N LYS A 414 -3.17 -9.40 -7.06
CA LYS A 414 -3.19 -8.01 -7.52
C LYS A 414 -4.60 -7.70 -8.06
N PRO A 415 -5.21 -6.54 -7.76
CA PRO A 415 -6.50 -6.18 -8.34
C PRO A 415 -6.48 -6.26 -9.87
N GLY A 416 -7.57 -6.77 -10.44
CA GLY A 416 -7.72 -6.99 -11.88
C GLY A 416 -7.10 -8.28 -12.42
N HIS A 417 -6.46 -9.10 -11.58
CA HIS A 417 -5.76 -10.31 -11.99
C HIS A 417 -5.98 -11.49 -11.04
N PHE A 418 -6.12 -12.69 -11.61
CA PHE A 418 -6.00 -13.93 -10.84
C PHE A 418 -4.53 -14.22 -10.51
N PRO A 419 -4.23 -14.93 -9.40
CA PRO A 419 -2.85 -15.25 -9.00
C PRO A 419 -2.01 -15.92 -10.10
N GLY A 420 -2.64 -16.76 -10.93
CA GLY A 420 -1.98 -17.45 -12.04
C GLY A 420 -1.46 -16.55 -13.15
N GLU A 421 -1.87 -15.28 -13.20
CA GLU A 421 -1.39 -14.29 -14.18
C GLU A 421 -0.05 -13.66 -13.77
N THR A 422 0.33 -13.76 -12.49
CA THR A 422 1.62 -13.24 -11.97
C THR A 422 1.88 -11.75 -12.26
N ALA A 423 0.84 -10.92 -12.09
CA ALA A 423 0.81 -9.53 -12.58
C ALA A 423 1.60 -8.49 -11.75
N ILE A 424 2.19 -8.89 -10.63
CA ILE A 424 3.02 -8.01 -9.80
C ILE A 424 4.38 -7.79 -10.48
N THR A 425 4.73 -6.53 -10.66
CA THR A 425 5.95 -6.07 -11.33
C THR A 425 7.16 -6.07 -10.39
N LYS A 426 8.37 -6.02 -10.95
CA LYS A 426 9.61 -5.92 -10.18
C LYS A 426 9.62 -4.67 -9.29
N GLU A 427 9.16 -3.54 -9.84
CA GLU A 427 9.16 -2.25 -9.15
C GLU A 427 8.21 -2.23 -7.95
N GLU A 428 7.07 -2.92 -8.04
CA GLU A 428 6.14 -3.15 -6.94
C GLU A 428 6.80 -4.01 -5.85
N TYR A 429 7.35 -5.19 -6.22
CA TYR A 429 8.05 -6.05 -5.25
C TYR A 429 9.19 -5.33 -4.54
N LEU A 430 10.04 -4.61 -5.27
CA LEU A 430 11.17 -3.89 -4.67
C LEU A 430 10.71 -2.81 -3.70
N ARG A 431 9.61 -2.10 -4.02
CA ARG A 431 9.01 -1.13 -3.11
C ARG A 431 8.45 -1.81 -1.87
N TRP A 432 7.69 -2.89 -2.03
CA TRP A 432 7.14 -3.67 -0.93
C TRP A 432 8.23 -4.24 -0.01
N PHE A 433 9.33 -4.77 -0.54
CA PHE A 433 10.44 -5.24 0.31
C PHE A 433 11.09 -4.11 1.13
N LYS A 434 11.18 -2.89 0.58
CA LYS A 434 11.64 -1.72 1.34
C LYS A 434 10.69 -1.39 2.48
N GLU A 435 9.39 -1.39 2.22
CA GLU A 435 8.36 -1.11 3.22
C GLU A 435 8.29 -2.22 4.29
N ILE A 436 8.41 -3.49 3.91
CA ILE A 436 8.50 -4.65 4.83
C ILE A 436 9.75 -4.53 5.72
N GLY A 437 10.91 -4.23 5.14
CA GLY A 437 12.13 -4.00 5.91
C GLY A 437 12.02 -2.82 6.88
N ALA A 438 11.38 -1.72 6.44
CA ALA A 438 11.11 -0.55 7.29
C ALA A 438 10.13 -0.84 8.43
N MET A 439 9.30 -1.89 8.29
CA MET A 439 8.43 -2.42 9.35
C MET A 439 9.23 -3.15 10.45
N ASN A 440 10.55 -3.28 10.33
CA ASN A 440 11.39 -4.13 11.19
C ASN A 440 11.04 -5.63 11.08
N ALA A 441 10.39 -6.03 10.00
CA ALA A 441 10.30 -7.44 9.66
C ALA A 441 11.68 -7.95 9.23
N ASN A 442 11.95 -9.22 9.53
CA ASN A 442 13.20 -9.89 9.19
C ASN A 442 13.02 -11.11 8.28
N ALA A 443 11.77 -11.50 8.01
CA ALA A 443 11.44 -12.63 7.15
C ALA A 443 10.18 -12.37 6.32
N ILE A 444 10.14 -12.96 5.13
CA ILE A 444 8.97 -13.08 4.28
C ILE A 444 8.68 -14.57 4.09
N ARG A 445 7.41 -14.95 4.03
CA ARG A 445 6.98 -16.26 3.55
C ARG A 445 6.17 -16.11 2.25
N ILE A 446 6.48 -16.96 1.27
CA ILE A 446 5.69 -17.14 0.05
C ILE A 446 5.22 -18.59 -0.06
N TYR A 447 4.12 -18.81 -0.76
CA TYR A 447 3.40 -20.09 -0.82
C TYR A 447 3.80 -20.98 -1.99
N THR A 448 4.08 -20.35 -3.11
CA THR A 448 4.29 -20.97 -4.41
C THR A 448 5.40 -20.23 -5.16
N LEU A 449 5.67 -20.63 -6.40
CA LEU A 449 6.62 -19.94 -7.25
C LEU A 449 6.07 -18.58 -7.69
N HIS A 450 6.75 -17.49 -7.29
CA HIS A 450 6.53 -16.15 -7.83
C HIS A 450 7.23 -15.97 -9.20
N PRO A 451 6.90 -14.94 -10.01
CA PRO A 451 7.61 -14.66 -11.26
C PRO A 451 9.08 -14.25 -11.04
N PRO A 452 9.97 -14.33 -12.05
CA PRO A 452 11.38 -13.94 -11.94
C PRO A 452 11.62 -12.55 -11.34
N ALA A 453 10.70 -11.62 -11.60
CA ALA A 453 10.71 -10.25 -11.05
C ALA A 453 10.79 -10.21 -9.51
N PHE A 454 10.14 -11.15 -8.82
CA PHE A 454 10.21 -11.27 -7.36
C PHE A 454 11.64 -11.55 -6.88
N TYR A 455 12.28 -12.58 -7.46
CA TYR A 455 13.60 -13.04 -7.03
C TYR A 455 14.69 -12.02 -7.36
N GLU A 456 14.56 -11.35 -8.51
CA GLU A 456 15.41 -10.21 -8.87
C GLU A 456 15.26 -9.06 -7.87
N ALA A 457 14.02 -8.62 -7.59
CA ALA A 457 13.75 -7.56 -6.62
C ALA A 457 14.24 -7.93 -5.21
N PHE A 458 14.08 -9.18 -4.78
CA PHE A 458 14.51 -9.65 -3.46
C PHE A 458 16.04 -9.67 -3.36
N TYR A 459 16.72 -10.15 -4.40
CA TYR A 459 18.17 -10.09 -4.50
C TYR A 459 18.67 -8.65 -4.42
N GLU A 460 18.12 -7.74 -5.24
CA GLU A 460 18.51 -6.33 -5.29
C GLU A 460 18.26 -5.61 -3.97
N TYR A 461 17.08 -5.80 -3.37
CA TYR A 461 16.77 -5.28 -2.04
C TYR A 461 17.84 -5.70 -1.04
N ASN A 462 18.16 -7.00 -0.98
CA ASN A 462 19.16 -7.51 -0.05
C ASN A 462 20.61 -7.08 -0.37
N GLN A 463 20.93 -6.61 -1.59
CA GLN A 463 22.22 -5.95 -1.84
C GLN A 463 22.29 -4.53 -1.27
N MET A 464 21.15 -3.87 -1.11
CA MET A 464 21.05 -2.47 -0.65
C MET A 464 20.68 -2.34 0.83
N ALA A 465 19.98 -3.32 1.38
CA ALA A 465 19.42 -3.26 2.73
C ALA A 465 20.50 -3.33 3.81
N LYS A 466 20.37 -2.47 4.83
CA LYS A 466 21.23 -2.52 6.02
C LYS A 466 21.10 -3.87 6.74
N THR A 467 19.87 -4.32 6.94
CA THR A 467 19.54 -5.63 7.48
C THR A 467 18.79 -6.40 6.40
N PRO A 468 19.39 -7.46 5.84
CA PRO A 468 18.73 -8.29 4.83
C PRO A 468 17.45 -8.93 5.36
N LEU A 469 16.49 -9.14 4.45
CA LEU A 469 15.31 -9.96 4.69
C LEU A 469 15.64 -11.42 4.36
N PHE A 470 15.10 -12.31 5.17
CA PHE A 470 15.13 -13.74 4.90
C PHE A 470 13.84 -14.23 4.23
N LEU A 471 13.90 -15.38 3.57
CA LEU A 471 12.77 -16.02 2.90
C LEU A 471 12.49 -17.40 3.52
N PHE A 472 11.22 -17.66 3.82
CA PHE A 472 10.67 -19.01 3.92
C PHE A 472 9.95 -19.34 2.62
N HIS A 473 10.43 -20.34 1.91
CA HIS A 473 9.87 -20.70 0.61
C HIS A 473 8.92 -21.89 0.73
N GLY A 474 7.66 -21.70 0.36
CA GLY A 474 6.66 -22.74 0.26
C GLY A 474 6.77 -23.52 -1.06
N THR A 475 6.75 -24.86 -1.00
CA THR A 475 6.62 -25.68 -2.21
C THR A 475 5.18 -26.12 -2.36
N TRP A 476 4.53 -25.65 -3.41
CA TRP A 476 3.14 -26.00 -3.69
C TRP A 476 2.99 -27.51 -3.89
N VAL A 477 1.94 -28.07 -3.30
CA VAL A 477 1.43 -29.39 -3.62
C VAL A 477 -0.01 -29.20 -4.07
N ASN A 478 -0.35 -29.76 -5.23
CA ASN A 478 -1.65 -29.53 -5.84
C ASN A 478 -2.79 -30.17 -5.00
N GLU A 479 -3.53 -29.31 -4.29
CA GLU A 479 -4.63 -29.68 -3.41
C GLU A 479 -5.77 -30.36 -4.19
N GLU A 480 -6.10 -29.89 -5.39
CA GLU A 480 -7.16 -30.48 -6.22
C GLU A 480 -6.84 -31.92 -6.59
N ASN A 481 -5.57 -32.21 -6.92
CA ASN A 481 -5.11 -33.56 -7.19
C ASN A 481 -5.14 -34.43 -5.93
N LEU A 482 -4.71 -33.92 -4.78
CA LEU A 482 -4.80 -34.63 -3.50
C LEU A 482 -6.24 -34.98 -3.13
N ILE A 483 -7.18 -34.03 -3.26
CA ILE A 483 -8.60 -34.25 -2.99
C ILE A 483 -9.19 -35.26 -3.98
N ARG A 484 -8.84 -35.20 -5.27
CA ARG A 484 -9.36 -36.12 -6.29
C ARG A 484 -8.86 -37.56 -6.11
N THR A 485 -7.58 -37.73 -5.80
CA THR A 485 -6.95 -39.05 -5.62
C THR A 485 -7.22 -39.68 -4.27
N GLN A 486 -7.44 -38.83 -3.26
CA GLN A 486 -7.51 -39.21 -1.85
C GLN A 486 -6.31 -40.08 -1.45
N ASP A 487 -5.10 -39.80 -1.95
CA ASP A 487 -3.88 -40.57 -1.64
C ASP A 487 -2.61 -39.78 -1.94
N GLY A 488 -1.83 -39.42 -0.92
CA GLY A 488 -0.54 -38.74 -1.10
C GLY A 488 0.45 -39.51 -1.99
N PHE A 489 0.44 -40.85 -1.96
CA PHE A 489 1.36 -41.67 -2.75
C PHE A 489 0.93 -41.89 -4.20
N ALA A 490 -0.22 -41.36 -4.62
CA ALA A 490 -0.62 -41.44 -6.02
C ALA A 490 0.48 -40.87 -6.92
N LYS A 491 0.80 -41.57 -8.01
CA LYS A 491 1.93 -41.23 -8.89
C LYS A 491 1.91 -39.77 -9.35
N GLU A 492 0.74 -39.25 -9.70
CA GLU A 492 0.56 -37.86 -10.11
C GLU A 492 0.92 -36.86 -9.01
N ASN A 493 0.50 -37.08 -7.76
CA ASN A 493 0.85 -36.22 -6.63
C ASN A 493 2.35 -36.25 -6.33
N MET A 494 2.96 -37.44 -6.42
CA MET A 494 4.39 -37.61 -6.20
C MET A 494 5.25 -36.93 -7.27
N ASP A 495 4.88 -37.09 -8.54
CA ASP A 495 5.62 -36.50 -9.66
C ASP A 495 5.48 -34.96 -9.67
N ASP A 496 4.28 -34.46 -9.40
CA ASP A 496 3.98 -33.02 -9.33
C ASP A 496 4.73 -32.35 -8.17
N ALA A 497 4.60 -32.87 -6.95
CA ALA A 497 5.30 -32.33 -5.77
C ALA A 497 6.82 -32.33 -5.94
N LYS A 498 7.40 -33.40 -6.50
CA LYS A 498 8.85 -33.44 -6.78
C LYS A 498 9.27 -32.43 -7.84
N THR A 499 8.45 -32.22 -8.86
CA THR A 499 8.71 -31.22 -9.91
C THR A 499 8.71 -29.82 -9.32
N GLU A 500 7.72 -29.48 -8.50
CA GLU A 500 7.63 -28.18 -7.82
C GLU A 500 8.80 -27.96 -6.85
N ILE A 501 9.17 -28.97 -6.04
CA ILE A 501 10.35 -28.92 -5.15
C ILE A 501 11.63 -28.67 -5.96
N LYS A 502 11.83 -29.42 -7.05
CA LYS A 502 13.01 -29.28 -7.91
C LYS A 502 13.09 -27.87 -8.51
N ASN A 503 11.99 -27.39 -9.08
CA ASN A 503 11.90 -26.06 -9.67
C ASN A 503 12.19 -24.96 -8.63
N MET A 504 11.59 -25.06 -7.44
CA MET A 504 11.83 -24.14 -6.33
C MET A 504 13.31 -24.08 -5.94
N ILE A 505 13.98 -25.24 -5.80
CA ILE A 505 15.42 -25.31 -5.48
C ILE A 505 16.24 -24.64 -6.60
N ASP A 506 16.01 -24.99 -7.87
CA ASP A 506 16.74 -24.39 -9.00
C ASP A 506 16.55 -22.87 -9.07
N ILE A 507 15.36 -22.37 -8.72
CA ILE A 507 15.03 -20.95 -8.70
C ILE A 507 15.81 -20.21 -7.61
N ILE A 508 15.81 -20.71 -6.36
CA ILE A 508 16.50 -20.01 -5.27
C ILE A 508 18.02 -19.94 -5.47
N HIS A 509 18.59 -20.87 -6.26
CA HIS A 509 20.00 -20.87 -6.67
C HIS A 509 20.26 -20.08 -7.97
N GLY A 510 19.24 -19.47 -8.58
CA GLY A 510 19.38 -18.67 -9.80
C GLY A 510 19.77 -19.48 -11.04
N ARG A 511 19.32 -20.74 -11.12
CA ARG A 511 19.69 -21.70 -12.17
C ARG A 511 18.48 -22.34 -12.87
N ALA A 512 17.32 -21.70 -12.83
CA ALA A 512 16.09 -22.19 -13.45
C ALA A 512 15.72 -21.44 -14.73
N LYS A 513 15.15 -22.18 -15.69
CA LYS A 513 14.40 -21.64 -16.82
C LYS A 513 13.14 -22.47 -17.01
N LEU A 514 12.00 -21.90 -16.67
CA LEU A 514 10.70 -22.57 -16.71
C LEU A 514 9.90 -22.13 -17.93
N ALA A 515 9.30 -23.10 -18.63
CA ALA A 515 8.36 -22.83 -19.70
C ALA A 515 7.03 -22.28 -19.14
N ALA A 516 6.30 -21.54 -19.97
CA ALA A 516 4.99 -21.03 -19.59
C ALA A 516 3.97 -22.16 -19.48
N HIS A 517 3.29 -22.24 -18.33
CA HIS A 517 2.19 -23.16 -18.06
C HIS A 517 1.05 -22.39 -17.39
N PRO A 518 -0.22 -22.58 -17.79
CA PRO A 518 -1.35 -21.88 -17.18
C PRO A 518 -1.39 -22.08 -15.67
N GLY A 519 -1.53 -20.99 -14.91
CA GLY A 519 -1.56 -21.05 -13.44
C GLY A 519 -0.19 -21.08 -12.76
N HIS A 520 0.91 -21.18 -13.51
CA HIS A 520 2.28 -21.25 -12.96
C HIS A 520 3.14 -20.07 -13.41
N ALA A 521 3.98 -19.59 -12.50
CA ALA A 521 5.04 -18.65 -12.83
C ALA A 521 6.05 -19.27 -13.80
N SER A 522 6.56 -18.46 -14.74
CA SER A 522 7.50 -18.91 -15.76
C SER A 522 8.55 -17.86 -16.10
N GLY A 523 9.59 -18.26 -16.84
CA GLY A 523 10.66 -17.37 -17.26
C GLY A 523 12.05 -17.85 -16.83
N THR A 524 13.02 -16.94 -16.86
CA THR A 524 14.42 -17.24 -16.53
C THR A 524 14.77 -16.64 -15.18
N TYR A 525 15.25 -17.48 -14.25
CA TYR A 525 15.63 -17.10 -12.89
C TYR A 525 17.15 -17.13 -12.80
N SER A 526 17.78 -15.95 -12.71
CA SER A 526 19.25 -15.81 -12.81
C SER A 526 19.91 -15.25 -11.55
N TYR A 527 19.13 -15.02 -10.48
CA TYR A 527 19.60 -14.41 -9.25
C TYR A 527 19.63 -15.44 -8.13
N ASP A 528 20.83 -15.74 -7.63
CA ASP A 528 21.03 -16.64 -6.49
C ASP A 528 20.68 -15.92 -5.18
N ILE A 529 19.58 -16.36 -4.56
CA ILE A 529 19.10 -15.88 -3.27
C ILE A 529 19.26 -16.93 -2.16
N SER A 530 19.88 -18.08 -2.44
CA SER A 530 19.99 -19.22 -1.53
C SER A 530 20.44 -18.82 -0.12
N LYS A 531 21.48 -17.99 -0.02
CA LYS A 531 21.99 -17.50 1.28
C LYS A 531 20.95 -16.75 2.13
N TYR A 532 19.88 -16.21 1.53
CA TYR A 532 18.79 -15.51 2.20
C TYR A 532 17.57 -16.40 2.47
N VAL A 533 17.55 -17.66 2.02
CA VAL A 533 16.47 -18.60 2.31
C VAL A 533 16.74 -19.24 3.67
N LEU A 534 15.89 -19.04 4.68
CA LEU A 534 16.08 -19.68 6.00
C LEU A 534 15.54 -21.09 6.05
N GLY A 535 14.45 -21.34 5.32
CA GLY A 535 13.89 -22.67 5.25
C GLY A 535 12.88 -22.87 4.13
N ILE A 536 12.64 -24.14 3.86
CA ILE A 536 11.68 -24.66 2.89
C ILE A 536 10.50 -25.24 3.67
N ILE A 537 9.28 -24.88 3.31
CA ILE A 537 8.05 -25.39 3.91
C ILE A 537 7.27 -26.16 2.85
N VAL A 538 7.21 -27.48 3.00
CA VAL A 538 6.56 -28.36 2.03
C VAL A 538 5.04 -28.37 2.21
N GLY A 539 4.30 -28.15 1.13
CA GLY A 539 2.86 -28.40 1.06
C GLY A 539 1.98 -27.24 1.53
N THR A 540 0.68 -27.54 1.60
CA THR A 540 -0.42 -26.62 1.94
C THR A 540 -1.11 -27.09 3.22
N GLU A 541 -2.24 -26.47 3.57
CA GLU A 541 -3.17 -27.06 4.56
C GLU A 541 -3.72 -28.38 4.03
N TRP A 542 -3.78 -29.42 4.87
CA TRP A 542 -4.12 -30.77 4.46
C TRP A 542 -5.59 -31.09 4.68
N ASP A 543 -6.30 -31.54 3.63
CA ASP A 543 -7.65 -32.08 3.75
C ASP A 543 -7.66 -33.31 4.68
N PRO A 544 -8.42 -33.29 5.80
CA PRO A 544 -8.43 -34.38 6.77
C PRO A 544 -8.86 -35.72 6.18
N ALA A 545 -9.81 -35.72 5.23
CA ALA A 545 -10.30 -36.96 4.63
C ALA A 545 -9.23 -37.63 3.76
N MET A 546 -8.50 -36.84 2.96
CA MET A 546 -7.37 -37.30 2.17
C MET A 546 -6.25 -37.88 3.05
N VAL A 547 -5.92 -37.22 4.16
CA VAL A 547 -4.90 -37.71 5.11
C VAL A 547 -5.34 -39.05 5.72
N ALA A 548 -6.56 -39.13 6.24
CA ALA A 548 -7.11 -40.35 6.83
C ALA A 548 -7.14 -41.51 5.82
N ASN A 549 -7.54 -41.24 4.58
CA ASN A 549 -7.60 -42.25 3.53
C ASN A 549 -6.20 -42.72 3.09
N THR A 550 -5.22 -41.81 2.99
CA THR A 550 -3.80 -42.17 2.74
C THR A 550 -3.29 -43.11 3.83
N ASN A 551 -3.56 -42.78 5.10
CA ASN A 551 -3.16 -43.61 6.24
C ASN A 551 -3.81 -45.00 6.19
N SER A 552 -5.09 -45.08 5.83
CA SER A 552 -5.80 -46.35 5.71
C SER A 552 -5.30 -47.21 4.53
N LYS A 553 -5.06 -46.60 3.36
CA LYS A 553 -4.60 -47.32 2.16
C LYS A 553 -3.21 -47.92 2.34
N HIS A 554 -2.36 -47.23 3.09
CA HIS A 554 -0.95 -47.59 3.27
C HIS A 554 -0.63 -48.06 4.70
N SER A 555 -1.60 -48.65 5.41
CA SER A 555 -1.48 -49.02 6.83
C SER A 555 -0.33 -50.00 7.14
N ASN A 556 0.13 -50.76 6.14
CA ASN A 556 1.21 -51.74 6.26
C ASN A 556 2.58 -51.16 5.85
N LEU A 557 2.68 -49.84 5.61
CA LEU A 557 3.92 -49.19 5.23
C LEU A 557 4.87 -49.13 6.44
N ASN A 558 6.11 -49.59 6.24
CA ASN A 558 7.16 -49.48 7.24
C ASN A 558 7.54 -48.01 7.48
N GLN A 559 8.19 -47.74 8.61
CA GLN A 559 8.76 -46.43 8.89
C GLN A 559 9.78 -46.02 7.81
N PHE A 560 9.78 -44.74 7.45
CA PHE A 560 10.65 -44.16 6.45
C PHE A 560 12.10 -44.06 6.96
N THR A 561 13.06 -44.46 6.14
CA THR A 561 14.51 -44.35 6.43
C THR A 561 15.24 -43.84 5.21
N GLY A 562 15.56 -42.54 5.20
CA GLY A 562 16.35 -41.85 4.18
C GLY A 562 17.78 -41.54 4.64
N LYS A 563 18.52 -40.81 3.80
CA LYS A 563 19.88 -40.32 4.07
C LYS A 563 19.87 -39.18 5.08
N TYR A 564 18.88 -38.28 5.01
CA TYR A 564 18.78 -37.07 5.83
C TYR A 564 17.63 -37.12 6.84
N PHE A 565 16.54 -37.82 6.52
CA PHE A 565 15.38 -37.95 7.41
C PHE A 565 15.01 -39.40 7.66
N LYS A 566 14.44 -39.65 8.84
CA LYS A 566 13.82 -40.92 9.22
C LYS A 566 12.56 -40.66 10.03
N THR A 567 11.65 -41.62 10.08
CA THR A 567 10.46 -41.54 10.93
C THR A 567 10.45 -42.54 12.08
N ASN A 568 9.75 -42.20 13.15
CA ASN A 568 9.50 -43.10 14.29
C ASN A 568 8.06 -42.92 14.78
N GLY A 569 7.27 -44.00 14.75
CA GLY A 569 5.85 -43.98 15.09
C GLY A 569 4.98 -43.20 14.09
N ALA A 570 5.49 -42.92 12.89
CA ALA A 570 4.80 -42.10 11.91
C ALA A 570 3.63 -42.84 11.23
N SER A 571 2.60 -42.07 10.91
CA SER A 571 1.53 -42.48 10.00
C SER A 571 2.04 -42.58 8.56
N PRO A 572 1.36 -43.33 7.67
CA PRO A 572 1.79 -43.40 6.27
C PRO A 572 1.85 -42.04 5.57
N PHE A 573 0.93 -41.12 5.88
CA PHE A 573 0.96 -39.75 5.37
C PHE A 573 2.19 -38.97 5.85
N GLU A 574 2.59 -39.14 7.11
CA GLU A 574 3.83 -38.55 7.63
C GLU A 574 5.09 -39.16 6.98
N ASN A 575 5.06 -40.46 6.62
CA ASN A 575 6.14 -41.08 5.82
C ASN A 575 6.21 -40.49 4.40
N TRP A 576 5.07 -40.15 3.81
CA TRP A 576 5.01 -39.46 2.51
C TRP A 576 5.68 -38.07 2.60
N LEU A 577 5.34 -37.28 3.63
CA LEU A 577 5.98 -35.98 3.89
C LEU A 577 7.49 -36.12 4.10
N ALA A 578 7.93 -37.09 4.91
CA ALA A 578 9.36 -37.37 5.11
C ALA A 578 10.07 -37.71 3.79
N GLY A 579 9.39 -38.42 2.89
CA GLY A 579 9.89 -38.71 1.54
C GLY A 579 10.06 -37.48 0.65
N LEU A 580 9.14 -36.51 0.73
CA LEU A 580 9.27 -35.23 0.01
C LEU A 580 10.41 -34.36 0.58
N MET A 581 10.53 -34.29 1.90
CA MET A 581 11.63 -33.58 2.57
C MET A 581 13.00 -34.21 2.22
N GLU A 582 13.09 -35.54 2.21
CA GLU A 582 14.26 -36.28 1.78
C GLU A 582 14.62 -35.99 0.31
N TYR A 583 13.62 -35.90 -0.57
CA TYR A 583 13.85 -35.54 -1.97
C TYR A 583 14.41 -34.12 -2.11
N ALA A 584 13.82 -33.14 -1.41
CA ALA A 584 14.31 -31.76 -1.41
C ALA A 584 15.78 -31.67 -0.96
N ALA A 585 16.10 -32.30 0.17
CA ALA A 585 17.46 -32.31 0.71
C ALA A 585 18.47 -33.02 -0.21
N ASN A 586 18.11 -34.18 -0.79
CA ASN A 586 18.99 -34.86 -1.75
C ASN A 586 19.25 -34.00 -2.99
N TYR A 587 18.20 -33.46 -3.59
CA TYR A 587 18.35 -32.67 -4.81
C TYR A 587 19.24 -31.44 -4.60
N GLU A 588 19.01 -30.70 -3.51
CA GLU A 588 19.79 -29.50 -3.21
C GLU A 588 21.26 -29.83 -2.88
N VAL A 589 21.51 -30.88 -2.09
CA VAL A 589 22.87 -31.29 -1.74
C VAL A 589 23.64 -31.76 -2.98
N ASP A 590 23.05 -32.64 -3.78
CA ASP A 590 23.74 -33.26 -4.91
C ASP A 590 24.00 -32.25 -6.05
N THR A 591 23.11 -31.26 -6.21
CA THR A 591 23.22 -30.26 -7.29
C THR A 591 24.00 -29.00 -6.87
N TYR A 592 23.80 -28.53 -5.64
CA TYR A 592 24.29 -27.21 -5.20
C TYR A 592 25.22 -27.26 -3.99
N HIS A 593 25.35 -28.42 -3.32
CA HIS A 593 26.09 -28.57 -2.07
C HIS A 593 25.58 -27.63 -0.96
N TRP A 594 24.25 -27.50 -0.88
CA TRP A 594 23.54 -26.70 0.12
C TRP A 594 22.54 -27.54 0.91
N GLN A 595 22.23 -27.07 2.11
CA GLN A 595 21.09 -27.52 2.91
C GLN A 595 20.43 -26.30 3.55
N HIS A 596 19.13 -26.13 3.32
CA HIS A 596 18.29 -25.21 4.09
C HIS A 596 17.50 -25.94 5.17
N SER A 597 17.04 -25.23 6.21
CA SER A 597 16.15 -25.86 7.21
C SER A 597 14.83 -26.26 6.54
N ILE A 598 14.23 -27.39 6.92
CA ILE A 598 13.03 -27.91 6.25
C ILE A 598 11.91 -28.11 7.28
N SER A 599 10.68 -27.78 6.88
CA SER A 599 9.41 -28.09 7.54
C SER A 599 8.39 -28.53 6.49
N PHE A 600 7.21 -28.91 6.93
CA PHE A 600 6.00 -28.97 6.11
C PHE A 600 4.92 -28.08 6.72
N THR A 601 3.94 -27.67 5.92
CA THR A 601 2.79 -26.89 6.40
C THR A 601 1.91 -27.76 7.29
N ASN A 602 1.50 -27.26 8.43
CA ASN A 602 0.46 -27.85 9.25
C ASN A 602 -0.51 -26.74 9.68
N TRP A 603 -1.66 -27.12 10.21
CA TRP A 603 -2.69 -26.20 10.65
C TRP A 603 -3.49 -26.86 11.78
N VAL A 604 -4.22 -26.07 12.54
CA VAL A 604 -4.97 -26.45 13.75
C VAL A 604 -5.85 -27.72 13.59
N THR A 605 -6.56 -27.90 12.48
CA THR A 605 -7.42 -29.07 12.16
C THR A 605 -6.71 -30.42 12.06
N THR A 606 -5.45 -30.42 11.62
CA THR A 606 -4.65 -31.65 11.54
C THR A 606 -3.51 -31.65 12.54
N ASP A 607 -3.63 -30.85 13.61
CA ASP A 607 -2.65 -30.79 14.67
C ASP A 607 -2.50 -32.13 15.41
N LEU A 608 -1.49 -32.19 16.29
CA LEU A 608 -1.18 -33.41 17.05
C LEU A 608 -1.95 -33.53 18.38
N LEU A 609 -2.88 -32.62 18.66
CA LEU A 609 -3.70 -32.59 19.86
C LEU A 609 -5.03 -33.30 19.62
N LYS A 610 -5.87 -33.32 20.66
CA LYS A 610 -7.25 -33.83 20.62
C LYS A 610 -8.16 -32.79 21.22
N HIS A 611 -9.28 -32.53 20.53
CA HIS A 611 -10.17 -31.39 20.79
C HIS A 611 -11.60 -31.89 21.02
N PRO A 612 -11.92 -32.40 22.22
CA PRO A 612 -13.22 -33.00 22.51
C PRO A 612 -14.39 -32.01 22.43
N ALA A 613 -14.11 -30.70 22.35
CA ALA A 613 -15.11 -29.65 22.16
C ALA A 613 -15.38 -29.33 20.68
N GLU A 614 -14.63 -29.88 19.72
CA GLU A 614 -14.78 -29.60 18.29
C GLU A 614 -16.07 -30.22 17.72
N PRO A 615 -17.08 -29.41 17.31
CA PRO A 615 -18.33 -29.93 16.76
C PRO A 615 -18.21 -30.55 15.37
N LEU A 616 -17.27 -30.07 14.53
CA LEU A 616 -17.12 -30.54 13.16
C LEU A 616 -16.14 -31.71 13.14
N LYS A 617 -16.66 -32.93 12.90
CA LYS A 617 -15.86 -34.16 12.92
C LYS A 617 -14.58 -34.07 12.07
N ASN A 618 -14.65 -33.41 10.91
CA ASN A 618 -13.48 -33.27 10.02
C ASN A 618 -12.36 -32.46 10.67
N GLU A 619 -12.68 -31.52 11.56
CA GLU A 619 -11.74 -30.58 12.17
C GLU A 619 -10.90 -31.19 13.33
N ASP A 620 -11.21 -32.40 13.79
CA ASP A 620 -10.38 -33.20 14.72
C ASP A 620 -10.38 -34.70 14.29
N MET A 621 -10.44 -34.96 12.98
CA MET A 621 -10.56 -36.33 12.45
C MET A 621 -9.25 -37.11 12.48
N VAL A 622 -8.13 -36.45 12.18
CA VAL A 622 -6.82 -37.07 11.98
C VAL A 622 -5.72 -36.10 12.34
N SER A 623 -4.61 -36.63 12.85
CA SER A 623 -3.46 -35.85 13.26
C SER A 623 -2.29 -36.07 12.32
N VAL A 624 -1.53 -35.01 12.05
CA VAL A 624 -0.24 -35.02 11.38
C VAL A 624 0.78 -34.46 12.36
N ASN A 625 1.67 -35.30 12.87
CA ASN A 625 2.60 -34.98 13.95
C ASN A 625 4.04 -34.77 13.44
N PRO A 626 4.53 -33.51 13.38
CA PRO A 626 5.90 -33.22 12.97
C PRO A 626 6.97 -33.92 13.82
N ASN A 627 6.67 -34.24 15.09
CA ASN A 627 7.62 -34.86 16.00
C ASN A 627 8.04 -36.28 15.57
N HIS A 628 7.27 -36.95 14.70
CA HIS A 628 7.61 -38.28 14.20
C HIS A 628 8.73 -38.26 13.15
N ILE A 629 8.96 -37.13 12.48
CA ILE A 629 10.07 -36.96 11.52
C ILE A 629 11.31 -36.51 12.29
N LYS A 630 12.44 -37.19 12.09
CA LYS A 630 13.73 -36.90 12.71
C LYS A 630 14.80 -36.74 11.64
N LYS A 631 15.72 -35.80 11.87
CA LYS A 631 16.92 -35.67 11.04
C LYS A 631 18.00 -36.70 11.42
N THR A 632 18.83 -37.08 10.46
CA THR A 632 20.06 -37.84 10.68
C THR A 632 21.24 -36.90 10.91
N GLU A 633 22.41 -37.44 11.27
CA GLU A 633 23.64 -36.66 11.45
C GLU A 633 24.14 -36.00 10.16
N LYS A 634 23.72 -36.52 8.99
CA LYS A 634 24.09 -35.98 7.67
C LYS A 634 23.33 -34.72 7.29
N PHE A 635 22.30 -34.34 8.06
CA PHE A 635 21.53 -33.12 7.84
C PHE A 635 21.94 -32.05 8.87
N HIS A 636 22.81 -31.15 8.43
CA HIS A 636 23.41 -30.11 9.26
C HIS A 636 22.49 -28.90 9.45
N ALA A 637 21.56 -28.67 8.52
CA ALA A 637 20.50 -27.69 8.67
C ALA A 637 19.47 -28.10 9.73
N GLY A 638 18.46 -27.25 9.94
CA GLY A 638 17.45 -27.41 10.99
C GLY A 638 16.16 -28.11 10.56
N LEU A 639 15.45 -28.69 11.54
CA LEU A 639 14.09 -29.20 11.40
C LEU A 639 13.20 -28.41 12.37
N PHE A 640 12.11 -27.84 11.86
CA PHE A 640 11.14 -27.07 12.66
C PHE A 640 9.71 -27.47 12.29
N ALA A 641 8.76 -27.13 13.15
CA ALA A 641 7.34 -27.29 12.86
C ALA A 641 6.72 -25.94 12.45
N SER A 642 5.77 -25.98 11.51
CA SER A 642 5.15 -24.78 10.94
C SER A 642 3.63 -24.92 11.00
N TYR A 643 2.96 -23.99 11.69
CA TYR A 643 1.50 -24.00 11.85
C TYR A 643 0.85 -22.70 11.38
N HIS A 644 -0.26 -22.80 10.64
CA HIS A 644 -1.20 -21.69 10.51
C HIS A 644 -2.12 -21.71 11.73
N ILE A 645 -2.21 -20.60 12.47
CA ILE A 645 -2.98 -20.52 13.71
C ILE A 645 -3.71 -19.19 13.78
N TYR A 646 -5.03 -19.24 13.58
CA TYR A 646 -5.94 -18.11 13.69
C TYR A 646 -6.73 -18.17 15.00
N PRO A 647 -7.09 -17.02 15.62
CA PRO A 647 -7.69 -17.02 16.95
C PRO A 647 -9.17 -17.41 17.01
N TYR A 648 -9.82 -17.61 15.86
CA TYR A 648 -11.27 -17.74 15.75
C TYR A 648 -11.76 -19.08 15.17
N TYR A 649 -10.89 -19.90 14.56
CA TYR A 649 -11.24 -21.17 13.91
C TYR A 649 -10.08 -22.17 14.00
N PRO A 650 -10.32 -23.48 14.18
CA PRO A 650 -11.60 -24.18 14.34
C PRO A 650 -12.37 -23.85 15.63
N ASP A 651 -13.59 -24.38 15.73
CA ASP A 651 -14.58 -24.00 16.73
C ASP A 651 -14.17 -24.41 18.16
N PHE A 652 -13.35 -25.44 18.32
CA PHE A 652 -12.84 -25.84 19.63
C PHE A 652 -12.06 -24.71 20.33
N LEU A 653 -11.40 -23.82 19.59
CA LEU A 653 -10.71 -22.64 20.17
C LEU A 653 -11.68 -21.75 20.94
N ASN A 654 -12.96 -21.77 20.57
CA ASN A 654 -14.01 -20.94 21.15
C ASN A 654 -14.92 -21.69 22.14
N TYR A 655 -14.82 -23.02 22.23
CA TYR A 655 -15.68 -23.83 23.11
C TYR A 655 -14.92 -24.60 24.19
N GLU A 656 -13.63 -24.88 24.00
CA GLU A 656 -12.89 -25.65 24.98
C GLU A 656 -12.59 -24.81 26.22
N LYS A 657 -13.20 -25.18 27.35
CA LYS A 657 -13.15 -24.41 28.61
C LYS A 657 -11.72 -24.16 29.10
N LYS A 658 -10.78 -25.06 28.83
CA LYS A 658 -9.37 -24.89 29.24
C LYS A 658 -8.72 -23.72 28.51
N TYR A 659 -8.98 -23.55 27.21
CA TYR A 659 -8.50 -22.41 26.43
C TYR A 659 -9.25 -21.14 26.83
N LEU A 660 -10.57 -21.18 26.94
CA LEU A 660 -11.35 -20.01 27.35
C LEU A 660 -10.93 -19.48 28.73
N ASN A 661 -10.55 -20.33 29.67
CA ASN A 661 -10.15 -19.90 31.01
C ASN A 661 -8.63 -19.74 31.18
N TYR A 662 -7.84 -19.94 30.12
CA TYR A 662 -6.40 -19.70 30.17
C TYR A 662 -6.13 -18.22 30.39
N MET A 663 -5.28 -17.91 31.38
CA MET A 663 -4.81 -16.57 31.67
C MET A 663 -3.42 -16.41 31.07
N ASP A 664 -3.26 -15.43 30.17
CA ASP A 664 -1.97 -15.12 29.59
C ASP A 664 -1.03 -14.44 30.61
N LYS A 665 0.22 -14.17 30.20
CA LYS A 665 1.21 -13.47 31.03
C LYS A 665 0.77 -12.07 31.47
N SER A 666 -0.22 -11.46 30.81
CA SER A 666 -0.80 -10.16 31.19
C SER A 666 -1.97 -10.28 32.17
N GLY A 667 -2.33 -11.50 32.60
CA GLY A 667 -3.44 -11.77 33.51
C GLY A 667 -4.83 -11.67 32.87
N ARG A 668 -4.90 -11.72 31.53
CA ARG A 668 -6.16 -11.66 30.77
C ARG A 668 -6.53 -13.01 30.20
N LYS A 669 -7.83 -13.28 30.08
CA LYS A 669 -8.31 -14.50 29.42
C LYS A 669 -7.94 -14.45 27.94
N ASN A 670 -7.32 -15.52 27.46
CA ASN A 670 -6.78 -15.57 26.11
C ASN A 670 -6.84 -17.01 25.57
N ASN A 671 -7.87 -17.30 24.78
CA ASN A 671 -8.07 -18.64 24.20
C ASN A 671 -6.98 -19.02 23.20
N TYR A 672 -6.45 -18.03 22.48
CA TYR A 672 -5.35 -18.22 21.54
C TYR A 672 -4.08 -18.65 22.27
N ALA A 673 -3.67 -17.93 23.32
CA ALA A 673 -2.51 -18.31 24.14
C ALA A 673 -2.70 -19.68 24.83
N GLY A 674 -3.92 -20.01 25.27
CA GLY A 674 -4.21 -21.32 25.85
C GLY A 674 -3.98 -22.48 24.88
N TYR A 675 -4.34 -22.31 23.61
CA TYR A 675 -4.04 -23.30 22.57
C TYR A 675 -2.53 -23.37 22.27
N LEU A 676 -1.88 -22.21 22.14
CA LEU A 676 -0.44 -22.14 21.93
C LEU A 676 0.34 -22.86 23.05
N HIS A 677 -0.09 -22.70 24.30
CA HIS A 677 0.50 -23.36 25.45
C HIS A 677 0.50 -24.90 25.30
N ASP A 678 -0.66 -25.48 25.00
CA ASP A 678 -0.81 -26.93 24.86
C ASP A 678 -0.05 -27.47 23.63
N LEU A 679 -0.08 -26.74 22.51
CA LEU A 679 0.64 -27.13 21.29
C LEU A 679 2.15 -27.11 21.52
N MET A 680 2.70 -26.05 22.11
CA MET A 680 4.12 -25.95 22.41
C MET A 680 4.60 -27.07 23.34
N LYS A 681 3.80 -27.39 24.38
CA LYS A 681 4.09 -28.50 25.30
C LYS A 681 4.16 -29.86 24.62
N ALA A 682 3.46 -30.02 23.50
CA ALA A 682 3.43 -31.26 22.73
C ALA A 682 4.55 -31.36 21.67
N HIS A 683 5.39 -30.32 21.51
CA HIS A 683 6.50 -30.30 20.56
C HIS A 683 7.88 -30.50 21.17
N HIS A 684 8.78 -31.09 20.38
CA HIS A 684 10.20 -31.31 20.72
C HIS A 684 11.17 -30.61 19.75
N MET A 685 10.68 -29.59 19.04
CA MET A 685 11.44 -28.81 18.07
C MET A 685 10.90 -27.37 18.04
N PRO A 686 11.63 -26.41 17.46
CA PRO A 686 11.12 -25.06 17.28
C PRO A 686 9.80 -25.05 16.52
N VAL A 687 8.82 -24.28 17.01
CA VAL A 687 7.53 -24.11 16.35
C VAL A 687 7.42 -22.68 15.82
N LEU A 688 7.26 -22.54 14.50
CA LEU A 688 6.99 -21.29 13.82
C LEU A 688 5.48 -21.17 13.60
N VAL A 689 4.88 -20.08 14.05
CA VAL A 689 3.51 -19.73 13.64
C VAL A 689 3.61 -19.09 12.27
N ALA A 690 3.44 -19.92 11.23
CA ALA A 690 3.63 -19.53 9.85
C ALA A 690 2.52 -18.65 9.30
N GLU A 691 1.37 -18.62 9.97
CA GLU A 691 0.32 -17.62 9.74
C GLU A 691 -0.41 -17.28 11.04
N PHE A 692 -0.63 -15.98 11.26
CA PHE A 692 -1.56 -15.46 12.24
C PHE A 692 -2.08 -14.10 11.76
N GLY A 693 -3.26 -13.71 12.22
CA GLY A 693 -3.78 -12.36 12.00
C GLY A 693 -5.31 -12.31 12.01
N VAL A 694 -5.86 -11.10 11.92
CA VAL A 694 -7.29 -10.86 11.67
C VAL A 694 -7.48 -9.86 10.52
N PRO A 695 -8.59 -9.91 9.75
CA PRO A 695 -8.81 -8.98 8.66
C PRO A 695 -9.43 -7.65 9.12
N SER A 696 -9.08 -6.56 8.45
CA SER A 696 -9.69 -5.23 8.61
C SER A 696 -10.87 -5.00 7.66
N SER A 697 -11.85 -5.90 7.69
CA SER A 697 -13.02 -5.90 6.79
C SER A 697 -14.29 -5.38 7.44
N ARG A 698 -15.24 -4.92 6.61
CA ARG A 698 -16.62 -4.69 7.02
C ARG A 698 -17.37 -6.00 7.30
N GLY A 699 -17.13 -7.04 6.51
CA GLY A 699 -17.73 -8.35 6.71
C GLY A 699 -17.24 -9.05 7.99
N LEU A 700 -18.12 -9.81 8.65
CA LEU A 700 -17.80 -10.72 9.76
C LEU A 700 -18.10 -12.18 9.36
N THR A 701 -17.14 -13.08 9.56
CA THR A 701 -17.31 -14.50 9.20
C THR A 701 -17.36 -15.41 10.41
N HIS A 702 -16.55 -15.14 11.43
CA HIS A 702 -16.53 -15.92 12.65
C HIS A 702 -16.31 -15.03 13.87
N LYS A 703 -16.97 -15.35 14.98
CA LYS A 703 -16.76 -14.66 16.26
C LYS A 703 -15.74 -15.37 17.12
N ASN A 704 -14.96 -14.59 17.85
CA ASN A 704 -14.10 -15.05 18.92
C ASN A 704 -14.64 -14.52 20.28
N PRO A 705 -14.61 -15.32 21.36
CA PRO A 705 -15.13 -14.94 22.68
C PRO A 705 -14.53 -13.66 23.29
N TYR A 706 -13.32 -13.28 22.88
CA TYR A 706 -12.57 -12.12 23.38
C TYR A 706 -12.40 -11.02 22.33
N GLY A 707 -13.17 -11.07 21.24
CA GLY A 707 -13.21 -10.02 20.22
C GLY A 707 -12.16 -10.14 19.12
N MET A 708 -11.34 -11.20 19.09
CA MET A 708 -10.40 -11.48 17.99
C MET A 708 -11.11 -12.13 16.79
N ASN A 709 -12.15 -11.48 16.30
CA ASN A 709 -13.07 -12.02 15.29
C ASN A 709 -12.40 -12.14 13.91
N GLN A 710 -12.96 -12.99 13.05
CA GLN A 710 -12.63 -13.05 11.63
C GLN A 710 -13.40 -11.95 10.89
N GLY A 711 -12.90 -10.72 10.99
CA GLY A 711 -13.46 -9.52 10.36
C GLY A 711 -14.29 -8.65 11.29
N PHE A 712 -14.88 -7.60 10.71
CA PHE A 712 -15.56 -6.50 11.41
C PHE A 712 -14.63 -5.73 12.36
N HIS A 713 -13.40 -5.48 11.87
CA HIS A 713 -12.39 -4.67 12.55
C HIS A 713 -11.99 -3.48 11.68
N SER A 714 -11.80 -2.34 12.31
CA SER A 714 -11.05 -1.23 11.70
C SER A 714 -9.56 -1.60 11.55
N GLU A 715 -8.83 -0.87 10.71
CA GLU A 715 -7.37 -1.06 10.56
C GLU A 715 -6.60 -0.95 11.89
N GLN A 716 -7.06 -0.06 12.77
CA GLN A 716 -6.43 0.11 14.07
C GLN A 716 -6.76 -1.05 15.01
N GLU A 717 -7.98 -1.59 14.96
CA GLU A 717 -8.36 -2.80 15.70
C GLU A 717 -7.57 -4.02 15.20
N GLN A 718 -7.44 -4.20 13.88
CA GLN A 718 -6.58 -5.22 13.27
C GLN A 718 -5.16 -5.16 13.85
N GLY A 719 -4.48 -4.01 13.74
CA GLY A 719 -3.09 -3.90 14.22
C GLY A 719 -2.96 -4.14 15.73
N ASN A 720 -3.94 -3.72 16.53
CA ASN A 720 -3.92 -3.98 17.98
C ASN A 720 -4.11 -5.46 18.32
N ILE A 721 -4.98 -6.16 17.59
CA ILE A 721 -5.20 -7.60 17.74
C ILE A 721 -3.97 -8.37 17.26
N ASP A 722 -3.44 -8.06 16.08
CA ASP A 722 -2.25 -8.74 15.52
C ASP A 722 -1.02 -8.57 16.42
N ARG A 723 -0.83 -7.38 17.00
CA ARG A 723 0.17 -7.18 18.06
C ARG A 723 -0.05 -8.13 19.23
N HIS A 724 -1.29 -8.26 19.72
CA HIS A 724 -1.60 -9.13 20.84
C HIS A 724 -1.38 -10.61 20.53
N LEU A 725 -1.72 -11.06 19.32
CA LEU A 725 -1.44 -12.40 18.82
C LEU A 725 0.07 -12.64 18.78
N PHE A 726 0.83 -11.73 18.17
CA PHE A 726 2.29 -11.85 18.09
C PHE A 726 2.95 -11.86 19.49
N GLN A 727 2.49 -11.02 20.42
CA GLN A 727 2.96 -11.06 21.80
C GLN A 727 2.70 -12.42 22.45
N SER A 728 1.50 -13.00 22.25
CA SER A 728 1.14 -14.32 22.77
C SER A 728 2.04 -15.42 22.20
N ILE A 729 2.35 -15.37 20.91
CA ILE A 729 3.28 -16.29 20.23
C ILE A 729 4.66 -16.24 20.90
N VAL A 730 5.20 -15.04 21.10
CA VAL A 730 6.53 -14.86 21.73
C VAL A 730 6.52 -15.27 23.20
N ASP A 731 5.45 -14.94 23.92
CA ASP A 731 5.29 -15.24 25.33
C ASP A 731 5.19 -16.75 25.60
N GLU A 732 4.53 -17.51 24.72
CA GLU A 732 4.45 -18.97 24.82
C GLU A 732 5.71 -19.69 24.29
N GLY A 733 6.76 -18.95 23.90
CA GLY A 733 8.09 -19.52 23.59
C GLY A 733 8.26 -20.04 22.16
N TYR A 734 7.43 -19.60 21.22
CA TYR A 734 7.54 -19.97 19.81
C TYR A 734 8.76 -19.33 19.14
N ALA A 735 9.20 -19.92 18.02
CA ALA A 735 10.31 -19.42 17.22
C ALA A 735 10.04 -18.04 16.60
N GLY A 736 8.76 -17.63 16.55
CA GLY A 736 8.29 -16.37 16.03
C GLY A 736 6.99 -16.55 15.23
N GLY A 737 6.64 -15.51 14.49
CA GLY A 737 5.38 -15.45 13.74
C GLY A 737 5.50 -14.70 12.41
N LEU A 738 4.66 -15.11 11.46
CA LEU A 738 4.48 -14.49 10.15
C LEU A 738 3.05 -13.96 10.04
N VAL A 739 2.88 -12.64 10.07
CA VAL A 739 1.54 -12.02 9.99
C VAL A 739 0.94 -12.23 8.60
N PHE A 740 -0.33 -12.64 8.54
CA PHE A 740 -1.08 -12.77 7.30
C PHE A 740 -1.95 -11.52 7.11
N SER A 741 -1.67 -10.64 6.15
CA SER A 741 -0.63 -10.71 5.09
C SER A 741 -0.02 -9.34 4.75
N TRP A 742 0.92 -9.29 3.80
CA TRP A 742 1.48 -8.03 3.33
C TRP A 742 0.42 -7.18 2.63
N GLN A 743 -0.23 -7.69 1.59
CA GLN A 743 -1.24 -6.99 0.80
C GLN A 743 -2.63 -7.63 0.88
N ASP A 744 -3.66 -6.81 0.68
CA ASP A 744 -5.04 -7.24 0.42
C ASP A 744 -5.13 -8.01 -0.90
N GLU A 745 -6.07 -8.95 -1.02
CA GLU A 745 -6.18 -9.83 -2.19
C GLU A 745 -7.64 -10.01 -2.63
N TRP A 746 -8.11 -9.18 -3.57
CA TRP A 746 -9.52 -9.09 -4.01
C TRP A 746 -10.08 -10.39 -4.61
N PHE A 747 -9.24 -11.30 -5.12
CA PHE A 747 -9.72 -12.56 -5.68
C PHE A 747 -10.24 -13.54 -4.60
N LYS A 748 -9.86 -13.34 -3.33
CA LYS A 748 -10.21 -14.27 -2.25
C LYS A 748 -11.71 -14.30 -1.99
N ARG A 749 -12.15 -15.42 -1.42
CA ARG A 749 -13.54 -15.75 -1.13
C ARG A 749 -13.66 -16.31 0.28
N THR A 750 -14.85 -16.21 0.86
CA THR A 750 -15.19 -16.88 2.12
C THR A 750 -16.53 -17.62 2.02
N TRP A 751 -16.72 -18.65 2.83
CA TRP A 751 -17.85 -19.58 2.72
C TRP A 751 -19.23 -18.92 2.89
N ASN A 752 -19.33 -17.80 3.61
CA ASN A 752 -20.59 -17.12 3.89
C ASN A 752 -20.92 -16.01 2.87
N THR A 753 -20.05 -15.73 1.90
CA THR A 753 -20.27 -14.73 0.83
C THR A 753 -20.07 -15.27 -0.59
N MET A 754 -19.35 -16.40 -0.77
CA MET A 754 -18.96 -16.93 -2.09
C MET A 754 -20.11 -17.35 -3.01
N ASP A 755 -21.33 -17.55 -2.47
CA ASP A 755 -22.54 -17.85 -3.24
C ASP A 755 -23.24 -16.58 -3.78
N PHE A 756 -22.77 -15.40 -3.37
CA PHE A 756 -23.39 -14.10 -3.67
C PHE A 756 -22.56 -13.23 -4.62
N ASP A 757 -21.45 -13.74 -5.15
CA ASP A 757 -20.61 -13.09 -6.16
C ASP A 757 -20.50 -13.93 -7.44
N ASP A 758 -19.77 -13.40 -8.43
CA ASP A 758 -19.34 -14.17 -9.61
C ASP A 758 -17.91 -14.70 -9.37
N PRO A 759 -17.70 -16.04 -9.33
CA PRO A 759 -16.39 -16.62 -9.05
C PRO A 759 -15.33 -16.27 -10.10
N ASP A 760 -15.73 -15.99 -11.34
CA ASP A 760 -14.82 -15.68 -12.45
C ASP A 760 -14.49 -14.19 -12.52
N ARG A 761 -15.07 -13.37 -11.64
CA ARG A 761 -14.91 -11.91 -11.65
C ARG A 761 -14.44 -11.29 -10.33
N ARG A 762 -14.11 -12.10 -9.31
CA ARG A 762 -13.67 -11.60 -7.99
C ARG A 762 -12.51 -10.59 -8.02
N PRO A 763 -11.45 -10.75 -8.83
CA PRO A 763 -10.34 -9.80 -8.82
C PRO A 763 -10.69 -8.39 -9.32
N TYR A 764 -11.81 -8.22 -10.04
CA TYR A 764 -12.13 -6.97 -10.73
C TYR A 764 -12.85 -5.94 -9.87
N TRP A 765 -13.12 -6.25 -8.61
CA TRP A 765 -13.82 -5.35 -7.70
C TRP A 765 -13.51 -5.69 -6.24
N ASP A 766 -13.66 -4.70 -5.37
CA ASP A 766 -13.37 -4.84 -3.95
C ASP A 766 -14.64 -5.21 -3.17
N ASN A 767 -14.72 -6.46 -2.73
CA ASN A 767 -15.87 -6.94 -1.97
C ASN A 767 -15.64 -6.79 -0.47
N GLN A 768 -16.07 -5.64 0.06
CA GLN A 768 -15.95 -5.25 1.46
C GLN A 768 -16.65 -6.18 2.47
N GLN A 769 -17.60 -6.99 2.00
CA GLN A 769 -18.29 -7.99 2.83
C GLN A 769 -17.51 -9.31 2.94
N THR A 770 -16.53 -9.54 2.08
CA THR A 770 -15.68 -10.74 2.06
C THR A 770 -14.41 -10.48 2.86
N ASN A 771 -14.38 -10.93 4.11
CA ASN A 771 -13.27 -10.67 5.03
C ASN A 771 -11.90 -11.14 4.50
N GLU A 772 -11.86 -12.25 3.75
CA GLU A 772 -10.62 -12.85 3.24
C GLU A 772 -9.85 -11.94 2.28
N GLN A 773 -10.51 -10.93 1.71
CA GLN A 773 -9.85 -9.96 0.83
C GLN A 773 -9.01 -8.92 1.59
N HIS A 774 -9.21 -8.79 2.91
CA HIS A 774 -8.80 -7.59 3.69
C HIS A 774 -7.80 -7.88 4.84
N PHE A 775 -6.96 -8.91 4.70
CA PHE A 775 -5.92 -9.26 5.67
C PHE A 775 -4.64 -8.42 5.56
N GLY A 776 -4.41 -7.75 4.44
CA GLY A 776 -3.18 -7.02 4.16
C GLY A 776 -2.90 -5.91 5.16
N LEU A 777 -1.62 -5.64 5.42
CA LEU A 777 -1.14 -4.39 6.02
C LEU A 777 -1.02 -3.26 4.99
N LEU A 778 -1.01 -3.61 3.70
CA LEU A 778 -1.15 -2.76 2.53
C LEU A 778 -2.54 -2.99 1.92
N SER A 779 -3.28 -1.91 1.68
CA SER A 779 -4.56 -1.96 0.98
C SER A 779 -4.44 -1.52 -0.47
N PHE A 780 -5.32 -2.07 -1.30
CA PHE A 780 -5.63 -1.54 -2.62
C PHE A 780 -6.97 -0.79 -2.52
N GLU A 781 -6.91 0.53 -2.57
CA GLU A 781 -8.10 1.39 -2.51
C GLU A 781 -8.79 1.45 -3.87
N PRO A 782 -10.12 1.29 -3.93
CA PRO A 782 -10.85 1.35 -5.19
C PRO A 782 -10.85 2.78 -5.77
N GLY A 783 -10.78 2.89 -7.09
CA GLY A 783 -10.79 4.17 -7.80
C GLY A 783 -9.42 4.76 -8.07
N ASN A 784 -9.40 5.96 -8.67
CA ASN A 784 -8.17 6.71 -8.91
C ASN A 784 -7.89 7.64 -7.73
N GLN A 785 -6.68 7.65 -7.19
CA GLN A 785 -6.31 8.45 -6.01
C GLN A 785 -6.69 9.93 -6.11
N GLU A 786 -6.66 10.52 -7.32
CA GLU A 786 -6.91 11.95 -7.52
C GLU A 786 -8.39 12.33 -7.56
N THR A 787 -9.28 11.36 -7.76
CA THR A 787 -10.73 11.56 -7.84
C THR A 787 -11.50 10.63 -6.91
N ALA A 788 -10.79 9.96 -5.99
CA ALA A 788 -11.40 9.07 -5.01
C ALA A 788 -12.29 9.88 -4.06
N ILE A 789 -13.47 9.34 -3.76
CA ILE A 789 -14.40 9.93 -2.80
C ILE A 789 -14.02 9.44 -1.41
N THR A 790 -13.81 10.37 -0.48
CA THR A 790 -13.48 10.06 0.91
C THR A 790 -14.67 10.44 1.79
N VAL A 791 -15.30 9.45 2.43
CA VAL A 791 -16.48 9.68 3.28
C VAL A 791 -16.08 10.37 4.60
N ASP A 792 -15.94 11.69 4.56
CA ASP A 792 -15.50 12.55 5.67
C ASP A 792 -16.41 13.77 5.92
N GLY A 793 -17.54 13.84 5.20
CA GLY A 793 -18.49 14.95 5.24
C GLY A 793 -18.06 16.12 4.35
N GLY A 794 -17.00 15.96 3.58
CA GLY A 794 -16.52 16.87 2.55
C GLY A 794 -17.42 16.89 1.31
N GLN A 795 -17.19 17.88 0.44
CA GLN A 795 -17.86 17.99 -0.88
C GLN A 795 -16.86 18.25 -2.02
N LYS A 796 -15.59 18.44 -1.70
CA LYS A 796 -14.62 18.98 -2.66
C LYS A 796 -14.07 17.92 -3.59
N ASP A 797 -13.85 16.73 -3.06
CA ASP A 797 -13.59 15.50 -3.79
C ASP A 797 -14.73 15.19 -4.78
N TRP A 798 -16.00 15.42 -4.42
CA TRP A 798 -17.12 15.33 -5.36
C TRP A 798 -17.03 16.33 -6.52
N ASP A 799 -16.69 17.58 -6.21
CA ASP A 799 -16.48 18.62 -7.22
C ASP A 799 -15.26 18.30 -8.11
N MET A 800 -14.19 17.76 -7.52
CA MET A 800 -13.00 17.31 -8.24
C MET A 800 -13.34 16.14 -9.15
N ALA A 801 -14.05 15.13 -8.68
CA ALA A 801 -14.50 14.01 -9.51
C ALA A 801 -15.53 14.42 -10.58
N GLY A 802 -15.98 15.68 -10.60
CA GLY A 802 -16.90 16.20 -11.62
C GLY A 802 -18.32 15.65 -11.50
N VAL A 803 -18.68 15.17 -10.31
CA VAL A 803 -19.96 14.50 -10.06
C VAL A 803 -21.10 15.52 -10.13
N GLN A 804 -22.07 15.24 -11.01
CA GLN A 804 -23.20 16.12 -11.23
C GLN A 804 -24.29 15.95 -10.15
N SER A 805 -25.06 17.02 -9.93
CA SER A 805 -26.25 16.94 -9.08
C SER A 805 -27.30 16.05 -9.73
N ALA A 806 -27.70 15.00 -9.04
CA ALA A 806 -28.81 14.16 -9.45
C ALA A 806 -30.16 14.78 -9.03
N TYR A 807 -30.14 15.56 -7.94
CA TYR A 807 -31.21 16.48 -7.56
C TYR A 807 -30.63 17.80 -7.06
N LYS A 808 -31.30 18.91 -7.37
CA LYS A 808 -31.00 20.22 -6.81
C LYS A 808 -32.25 21.06 -6.71
N SER A 809 -32.49 21.66 -5.54
CA SER A 809 -33.59 22.59 -5.32
C SER A 809 -33.09 23.93 -4.83
N ASN A 810 -33.64 25.00 -5.42
CA ASN A 810 -33.41 26.37 -4.99
C ASN A 810 -34.43 26.82 -3.92
N ASN A 811 -35.42 25.97 -3.58
CA ASN A 811 -36.41 26.29 -2.57
C ASN A 811 -35.83 26.08 -1.16
N ALA A 812 -35.45 27.17 -0.50
CA ALA A 812 -34.88 27.16 0.85
C ALA A 812 -35.82 26.60 1.94
N LYS A 813 -37.12 26.40 1.64
CA LYS A 813 -38.08 25.76 2.55
C LYS A 813 -37.98 24.24 2.55
N LEU A 814 -37.46 23.63 1.47
CA LEU A 814 -37.28 22.18 1.40
C LEU A 814 -36.04 21.77 2.22
N PRO A 815 -36.10 20.67 2.99
CA PRO A 815 -34.96 20.21 3.81
C PRO A 815 -33.72 19.88 2.97
N VAL A 816 -33.86 19.02 1.96
CA VAL A 816 -32.78 18.57 1.08
C VAL A 816 -32.61 19.58 -0.06
N LYS A 817 -31.41 20.14 -0.13
CA LYS A 817 -30.99 21.12 -1.14
C LYS A 817 -30.44 20.43 -2.38
N GLU A 818 -29.61 19.41 -2.21
CA GLU A 818 -28.89 18.78 -3.31
C GLU A 818 -28.54 17.34 -2.98
N VAL A 819 -28.57 16.48 -3.99
CA VAL A 819 -28.15 15.09 -3.91
C VAL A 819 -27.24 14.75 -5.08
N ARG A 820 -26.17 14.00 -4.82
CA ARG A 820 -25.30 13.42 -5.85
C ARG A 820 -25.03 11.95 -5.57
N PHE A 821 -24.75 11.21 -6.63
CA PHE A 821 -24.36 9.80 -6.60
C PHE A 821 -23.17 9.57 -7.52
N THR A 822 -22.25 8.72 -7.10
CA THR A 822 -21.11 8.24 -7.91
C THR A 822 -20.69 6.85 -7.40
N SER A 823 -19.76 6.19 -8.06
CA SER A 823 -19.31 4.84 -7.66
C SER A 823 -17.91 4.53 -8.15
N ASP A 824 -17.29 3.55 -7.52
CA ASP A 824 -16.02 2.94 -7.93
C ASP A 824 -16.11 1.40 -7.89
N SER A 825 -14.96 0.73 -7.93
CA SER A 825 -14.86 -0.73 -7.89
C SER A 825 -15.22 -1.34 -6.53
N GLY A 826 -15.42 -0.57 -5.46
CA GLY A 826 -15.83 -1.10 -4.13
C GLY A 826 -17.21 -0.64 -3.68
N TYR A 827 -17.64 0.55 -4.08
CA TYR A 827 -18.80 1.21 -3.46
C TYR A 827 -19.68 2.00 -4.44
N LEU A 828 -20.97 2.12 -4.08
CA LEU A 828 -21.86 3.21 -4.49
C LEU A 828 -21.84 4.32 -3.43
N TYR A 829 -21.48 5.54 -3.81
CA TYR A 829 -21.44 6.72 -2.94
C TYR A 829 -22.68 7.59 -3.10
N TYR A 830 -23.05 8.29 -2.02
CA TYR A 830 -24.08 9.31 -2.02
C TYR A 830 -23.70 10.50 -1.14
N ILE A 831 -24.20 11.68 -1.50
CA ILE A 831 -24.10 12.87 -0.65
C ILE A 831 -25.41 13.64 -0.66
N LEU A 832 -25.89 13.99 0.53
CA LEU A 832 -27.10 14.75 0.79
C LEU A 832 -26.71 16.09 1.42
N SER A 833 -26.96 17.18 0.71
CA SER A 833 -26.81 18.53 1.25
C SER A 833 -28.16 19.09 1.69
N PHE A 834 -28.21 19.68 2.87
CA PHE A 834 -29.41 20.21 3.50
C PHE A 834 -29.35 21.75 3.61
N ASN A 835 -30.51 22.41 3.52
CA ASN A 835 -30.61 23.86 3.70
C ASN A 835 -30.34 24.25 5.18
N LYS A 836 -30.76 23.40 6.11
CA LYS A 836 -30.61 23.54 7.57
C LYS A 836 -29.85 22.34 8.15
N PRO A 837 -29.23 22.48 9.34
CA PRO A 837 -28.65 21.34 10.05
C PRO A 837 -29.68 20.21 10.22
N VAL A 838 -29.29 18.97 9.98
CA VAL A 838 -30.14 17.78 10.16
C VAL A 838 -30.29 17.45 11.64
N ASP A 839 -31.51 17.17 12.08
CA ASP A 839 -31.80 16.71 13.45
C ASP A 839 -32.42 15.32 13.42
N PHE A 840 -31.60 14.28 13.66
CA PHE A 840 -32.05 12.89 13.59
C PHE A 840 -33.10 12.50 14.64
N ASN A 841 -33.38 13.34 15.65
CA ASN A 841 -34.46 13.07 16.60
C ASN A 841 -35.85 13.30 15.97
N SER A 842 -35.95 14.28 15.07
CA SER A 842 -37.20 14.66 14.43
C SER A 842 -37.22 14.30 12.94
N GLN A 843 -36.05 14.09 12.33
CA GLN A 843 -35.88 13.90 10.90
C GLN A 843 -35.32 12.52 10.55
N ASN A 844 -35.88 11.90 9.52
CA ASN A 844 -35.39 10.65 8.95
C ASN A 844 -35.34 10.76 7.43
N THR A 845 -34.23 10.37 6.81
CA THR A 845 -34.13 10.27 5.35
C THR A 845 -34.18 8.80 4.95
N TYR A 846 -35.01 8.48 3.96
CA TYR A 846 -35.09 7.16 3.36
C TYR A 846 -34.59 7.23 1.92
N LEU A 847 -33.63 6.39 1.57
CA LEU A 847 -33.25 6.14 0.17
C LEU A 847 -33.86 4.80 -0.24
N LEU A 848 -34.56 4.83 -1.36
CA LEU A 848 -35.28 3.71 -1.94
C LEU A 848 -34.52 3.26 -3.19
N PHE A 849 -34.08 2.01 -3.22
CA PHE A 849 -33.34 1.46 -4.35
C PHE A 849 -34.15 0.36 -5.03
N ASP A 850 -34.26 0.46 -6.34
CA ASP A 850 -34.84 -0.53 -7.24
C ASP A 850 -33.74 -0.98 -8.19
N THR A 851 -33.37 -2.25 -8.07
CA THR A 851 -32.28 -2.87 -8.81
C THR A 851 -32.80 -3.72 -9.95
N ILE A 852 -33.88 -4.49 -9.76
CA ILE A 852 -34.40 -5.42 -10.75
C ILE A 852 -35.91 -5.28 -10.97
N ASP A 853 -36.32 -5.30 -12.24
CA ASP A 853 -37.71 -5.09 -12.62
C ASP A 853 -38.64 -6.26 -12.18
N HIS A 854 -39.93 -5.93 -12.00
CA HIS A 854 -41.01 -6.90 -11.72
C HIS A 854 -40.93 -7.63 -10.36
N GLN A 855 -40.26 -7.03 -9.39
CA GLN A 855 -40.32 -7.40 -7.97
C GLN A 855 -40.15 -6.15 -7.09
N GLY A 856 -39.92 -6.31 -5.79
CA GLY A 856 -39.83 -5.22 -4.84
C GLY A 856 -41.18 -4.82 -4.25
N GLN A 857 -41.13 -3.82 -3.37
CA GLN A 857 -42.28 -3.32 -2.62
C GLN A 857 -42.83 -2.03 -3.25
N THR A 858 -44.11 -2.04 -3.65
CA THR A 858 -44.79 -0.89 -4.28
C THR A 858 -45.56 -0.04 -3.25
N LYS A 859 -45.76 -0.56 -2.04
CA LYS A 859 -46.44 0.12 -0.93
C LYS A 859 -45.54 0.09 0.30
N LEU A 860 -44.90 1.22 0.59
CA LEU A 860 -43.96 1.34 1.70
C LEU A 860 -44.64 1.94 2.94
N MET A 861 -44.47 1.27 4.07
CA MET A 861 -44.83 1.80 5.39
C MET A 861 -43.60 2.43 6.04
N LEU A 862 -43.49 3.76 5.95
CA LEU A 862 -42.39 4.53 6.56
C LEU A 862 -42.86 5.07 7.92
N GLY A 863 -42.87 4.21 8.94
CA GLY A 863 -43.54 4.47 10.22
C GLY A 863 -45.06 4.42 10.06
N ALA A 864 -45.79 5.41 10.59
CA ALA A 864 -47.25 5.47 10.47
C ALA A 864 -47.78 5.97 9.10
N LYS A 865 -46.90 6.20 8.12
CA LYS A 865 -47.26 6.77 6.81
C LYS A 865 -47.01 5.80 5.66
N LYS A 866 -47.93 5.80 4.71
CA LYS A 866 -47.88 4.99 3.50
C LYS A 866 -47.36 5.83 2.33
N VAL A 867 -46.35 5.33 1.63
CA VAL A 867 -45.85 5.86 0.36
C VAL A 867 -46.17 4.84 -0.72
N ASN A 868 -46.85 5.26 -1.77
CA ASN A 868 -47.21 4.39 -2.89
C ASN A 868 -46.29 4.68 -4.09
N LEU A 869 -45.92 3.62 -4.81
CA LEU A 869 -45.07 3.68 -6.00
C LEU A 869 -45.75 2.93 -7.15
N ASP A 870 -45.33 3.18 -8.39
CA ASP A 870 -45.71 2.37 -9.57
C ASP A 870 -44.59 1.39 -10.01
N TYR A 871 -43.49 1.36 -9.25
CA TYR A 871 -42.38 0.41 -9.33
C TYR A 871 -42.10 -0.19 -7.94
N GLY A 872 -41.37 -1.30 -7.89
CA GLY A 872 -41.06 -1.98 -6.64
C GLY A 872 -39.69 -1.61 -6.11
N VAL A 873 -39.59 -1.39 -4.81
CA VAL A 873 -38.34 -1.10 -4.10
C VAL A 873 -37.75 -2.39 -3.55
N ASP A 874 -36.53 -2.73 -3.98
CA ASP A 874 -35.79 -3.91 -3.54
C ASP A 874 -35.02 -3.64 -2.24
N PHE A 875 -34.49 -2.42 -2.05
CA PHE A 875 -33.75 -2.06 -0.85
C PHE A 875 -34.19 -0.73 -0.28
N LEU A 876 -34.25 -0.67 1.05
CA LEU A 876 -34.63 0.51 1.83
C LEU A 876 -33.49 0.87 2.78
N MET A 877 -32.87 2.03 2.57
CA MET A 877 -31.92 2.60 3.52
C MET A 877 -32.61 3.67 4.35
N LYS A 878 -32.54 3.55 5.68
CA LYS A 878 -33.00 4.55 6.64
C LYS A 878 -31.80 5.24 7.26
N LEU A 879 -31.71 6.56 7.11
CA LEU A 879 -30.77 7.43 7.81
C LEU A 879 -31.50 8.12 8.96
N ALA A 880 -31.17 7.69 10.18
CA ALA A 880 -31.84 8.03 11.42
C ALA A 880 -30.84 8.26 12.58
N GLY A 881 -29.65 8.74 12.25
CA GLY A 881 -28.55 8.95 13.18
C GLY A 881 -27.74 7.67 13.49
N PRO A 882 -26.69 7.78 14.32
CA PRO A 882 -25.70 6.72 14.52
C PRO A 882 -26.23 5.38 15.03
N GLU A 883 -27.31 5.38 15.82
CA GLU A 883 -27.81 4.15 16.46
C GLU A 883 -28.84 3.40 15.61
N TYR A 884 -29.57 4.08 14.73
CA TYR A 884 -30.77 3.54 14.07
C TYR A 884 -30.69 3.52 12.54
N SER A 885 -29.55 3.93 11.97
CA SER A 885 -29.37 3.93 10.52
C SER A 885 -28.99 2.56 10.01
N LYS A 886 -29.70 2.10 8.98
CA LYS A 886 -29.50 0.78 8.39
C LYS A 886 -30.08 0.64 7.00
N MET A 887 -29.57 -0.33 6.28
CA MET A 887 -30.07 -0.82 5.01
C MET A 887 -30.80 -2.15 5.20
N MET A 888 -31.92 -2.30 4.51
CA MET A 888 -32.81 -3.46 4.56
C MET A 888 -33.16 -3.91 3.14
N VAL A 889 -33.48 -5.19 2.97
CA VAL A 889 -33.81 -5.82 1.68
C VAL A 889 -35.26 -6.28 1.67
N ASP A 890 -35.93 -6.23 0.53
CA ASP A 890 -37.22 -6.86 0.31
C ASP A 890 -37.14 -8.33 0.76
N SER A 891 -38.07 -8.77 1.61
CA SER A 891 -38.11 -10.17 2.07
C SER A 891 -38.19 -11.20 0.94
N TYR A 892 -38.72 -10.82 -0.23
CA TYR A 892 -38.69 -11.66 -1.44
C TYR A 892 -37.29 -11.75 -2.07
N TYR A 893 -36.44 -10.75 -1.89
CA TYR A 893 -35.11 -10.66 -2.49
C TYR A 893 -33.96 -10.88 -1.49
N ASP A 894 -34.29 -11.32 -0.27
CA ASP A 894 -33.32 -11.65 0.78
C ASP A 894 -32.60 -12.98 0.46
N THR A 895 -31.36 -12.86 -0.05
CA THR A 895 -30.48 -13.98 -0.42
C THR A 895 -30.10 -14.84 0.78
N PHE A 896 -29.86 -14.23 1.95
CA PHE A 896 -29.57 -14.94 3.20
C PHE A 896 -30.77 -15.79 3.63
N TYR A 897 -31.97 -15.21 3.66
CA TYR A 897 -33.18 -15.94 4.02
C TYR A 897 -33.49 -17.05 3.00
N TYR A 898 -33.34 -16.77 1.70
CA TYR A 898 -33.52 -17.78 0.66
C TYR A 898 -32.58 -18.97 0.85
N LEU A 899 -31.29 -18.72 1.08
CA LEU A 899 -30.31 -19.80 1.30
C LEU A 899 -30.62 -20.59 2.58
N TYR A 900 -30.70 -19.92 3.72
CA TYR A 900 -30.73 -20.62 5.01
C TYR A 900 -32.13 -21.03 5.46
N ALA A 901 -33.20 -20.33 5.09
CA ALA A 901 -34.58 -20.71 5.45
C ALA A 901 -35.20 -21.63 4.40
N ASN A 902 -35.08 -21.27 3.12
CA ASN A 902 -35.77 -21.99 2.04
C ASN A 902 -34.96 -23.20 1.54
N GLN A 903 -33.72 -23.00 1.09
CA GLN A 903 -32.91 -24.05 0.49
C GLN A 903 -32.36 -25.04 1.54
N LEU A 904 -31.75 -24.53 2.61
CA LEU A 904 -31.06 -25.35 3.62
C LEU A 904 -31.92 -25.69 4.85
N LYS A 905 -33.07 -25.02 5.05
CA LYS A 905 -34.01 -25.26 6.17
C LYS A 905 -33.36 -25.16 7.56
N MET A 906 -32.37 -24.29 7.71
CA MET A 906 -31.60 -24.06 8.94
C MET A 906 -32.21 -22.99 9.85
N ILE A 907 -33.05 -22.11 9.31
CA ILE A 907 -33.80 -21.10 10.07
C ILE A 907 -35.30 -21.19 9.76
N LYS A 908 -36.14 -20.56 10.60
CA LYS A 908 -37.60 -20.64 10.49
C LYS A 908 -38.11 -20.03 9.18
N GLN A 909 -38.94 -20.79 8.45
CA GLN A 909 -39.65 -20.32 7.27
C GLN A 909 -40.89 -19.48 7.64
N VAL A 910 -41.15 -18.45 6.84
CA VAL A 910 -42.33 -17.59 6.90
C VAL A 910 -43.05 -17.59 5.54
N PRO A 911 -44.40 -17.71 5.51
CA PRO A 911 -45.14 -17.86 4.25
C PRO A 911 -45.10 -16.65 3.32
N TYR A 912 -44.90 -15.44 3.85
CA TYR A 912 -44.94 -14.20 3.07
C TYR A 912 -43.69 -14.01 2.20
N ALA A 913 -42.53 -14.54 2.60
CA ALA A 913 -41.26 -14.27 1.92
C ALA A 913 -41.21 -14.75 0.46
N ARG A 914 -42.04 -15.73 0.08
CA ARG A 914 -42.18 -16.17 -1.33
C ARG A 914 -43.19 -15.36 -2.14
N GLN A 915 -43.80 -14.33 -1.56
CA GLN A 915 -44.81 -13.48 -2.19
C GLN A 915 -44.20 -12.11 -2.48
N LYS A 916 -44.27 -11.68 -3.75
CA LYS A 916 -43.87 -10.32 -4.14
C LYS A 916 -44.80 -9.28 -3.52
N ASP A 917 -44.28 -8.08 -3.28
CA ASP A 917 -45.05 -6.92 -2.77
C ASP A 917 -45.84 -7.22 -1.46
N ASN A 918 -45.23 -8.01 -0.57
CA ASN A 918 -45.83 -8.44 0.70
C ASN A 918 -45.75 -7.39 1.84
N GLY A 919 -45.13 -6.23 1.61
CA GLY A 919 -44.96 -5.14 2.58
C GLY A 919 -43.83 -5.30 3.60
N VAL A 920 -43.00 -6.35 3.51
CA VAL A 920 -42.00 -6.69 4.53
C VAL A 920 -40.56 -6.57 4.00
N PHE A 921 -39.75 -5.80 4.72
CA PHE A 921 -38.30 -5.77 4.55
C PHE A 921 -37.61 -6.57 5.66
N HIS A 922 -36.58 -7.33 5.29
CA HIS A 922 -35.70 -8.02 6.21
C HIS A 922 -34.41 -7.21 6.47
N PRO A 923 -33.81 -7.35 7.66
CA PRO A 923 -32.43 -6.92 7.88
C PRO A 923 -31.48 -7.74 6.99
N ILE A 924 -30.49 -7.09 6.38
CA ILE A 924 -29.46 -7.78 5.59
C ILE A 924 -28.51 -8.50 6.55
N ARG A 925 -28.23 -9.78 6.31
CA ARG A 925 -27.44 -10.64 7.21
C ARG A 925 -26.38 -11.46 6.49
N LEU A 926 -25.29 -11.78 7.18
CA LEU A 926 -24.43 -12.92 6.82
C LEU A 926 -24.48 -13.99 7.90
N ALA A 927 -24.21 -15.24 7.51
CA ALA A 927 -24.08 -16.35 8.44
C ALA A 927 -22.72 -16.31 9.13
N LEU A 928 -22.69 -16.71 10.40
CA LEU A 928 -21.48 -16.83 11.21
C LEU A 928 -21.18 -18.28 11.58
N ASN A 929 -22.21 -19.04 11.91
CA ASN A 929 -22.08 -20.47 12.15
C ASN A 929 -23.41 -21.18 11.93
N LYS A 930 -23.36 -22.43 11.49
CA LYS A 930 -24.52 -23.30 11.37
C LYS A 930 -24.91 -23.81 12.77
N GLY A 931 -26.14 -24.32 12.91
CA GLY A 931 -26.53 -24.95 14.17
C GLY A 931 -25.71 -26.21 14.43
N GLN A 932 -25.10 -26.32 15.61
CA GLN A 932 -24.17 -27.39 15.95
C GLN A 932 -24.31 -27.88 17.39
N MET A 933 -23.70 -29.02 17.70
CA MET A 933 -23.71 -29.63 19.02
C MET A 933 -22.27 -29.85 19.48
N ILE A 934 -21.92 -29.31 20.65
CA ILE A 934 -20.60 -29.49 21.25
C ILE A 934 -20.49 -30.95 21.75
N PRO A 935 -19.55 -31.78 21.24
CA PRO A 935 -19.57 -33.21 21.53
C PRO A 935 -19.33 -33.55 23.00
N SER A 936 -18.44 -32.83 23.67
CA SER A 936 -18.09 -33.04 25.08
C SER A 936 -19.17 -32.64 26.07
N THR A 937 -19.95 -31.57 25.80
CA THR A 937 -20.98 -31.05 26.72
C THR A 937 -22.40 -31.41 26.31
N LYS A 938 -22.61 -31.85 25.05
CA LYS A 938 -23.93 -32.02 24.41
C LYS A 938 -24.76 -30.73 24.31
N GLU A 939 -24.13 -29.59 24.55
CA GLU A 939 -24.77 -28.28 24.40
C GLU A 939 -25.07 -28.00 22.92
N ARG A 940 -26.28 -27.51 22.64
CA ARG A 940 -26.70 -27.14 21.29
C ARG A 940 -26.47 -25.65 21.07
N ILE A 941 -25.58 -25.32 20.14
CA ILE A 941 -25.36 -23.96 19.66
C ILE A 941 -26.33 -23.72 18.48
N PRO A 942 -27.23 -22.72 18.55
CA PRO A 942 -28.15 -22.43 17.47
C PRO A 942 -27.42 -21.81 16.27
N PHE A 943 -28.07 -21.77 15.11
CA PHE A 943 -27.58 -21.02 13.95
C PHE A 943 -27.31 -19.56 14.34
N GLN A 944 -26.17 -19.04 13.89
CA GLN A 944 -25.75 -17.68 14.17
C GLN A 944 -25.63 -16.88 12.87
N GLY A 945 -26.20 -15.67 12.88
CA GLY A 945 -25.99 -14.68 11.82
C GLY A 945 -25.87 -13.30 12.43
N TYR A 946 -25.27 -12.36 11.69
CA TYR A 946 -25.16 -10.97 12.10
C TYR A 946 -25.84 -10.04 11.11
N GLU A 947 -26.41 -8.95 11.59
CA GLU A 947 -27.00 -7.91 10.74
C GLU A 947 -25.88 -7.04 10.17
N THR A 948 -25.61 -7.20 8.87
CA THR A 948 -24.58 -6.44 8.17
C THR A 948 -25.10 -5.12 7.59
N GLY A 949 -26.43 -4.96 7.49
CA GLY A 949 -27.03 -3.72 7.00
C GLY A 949 -26.95 -2.52 7.94
N VAL A 950 -26.46 -2.65 9.18
CA VAL A 950 -26.29 -1.51 10.11
C VAL A 950 -25.18 -0.58 9.60
N LEU A 951 -25.47 0.72 9.52
CA LEU A 951 -24.53 1.72 8.98
C LEU A 951 -23.71 2.36 10.09
N LYS A 952 -22.38 2.36 9.95
CA LYS A 952 -21.46 2.93 10.94
C LYS A 952 -21.15 4.39 10.62
N PHE A 953 -21.34 5.27 11.60
CA PHE A 953 -21.01 6.69 11.48
C PHE A 953 -19.57 6.95 11.93
N GLY A 954 -18.87 7.84 11.23
CA GLY A 954 -17.47 8.16 11.54
C GLY A 954 -16.81 9.03 10.49
N ASP A 955 -15.49 8.89 10.37
CA ASP A 955 -14.65 9.57 9.40
C ASP A 955 -13.80 8.53 8.66
N ALA A 956 -13.97 8.42 7.35
CA ALA A 956 -13.22 7.49 6.51
C ALA A 956 -11.89 8.08 5.98
N ASN A 957 -11.53 9.30 6.36
CA ASN A 957 -10.29 9.95 5.91
C ASN A 957 -9.08 9.45 6.70
N PRO A 958 -8.09 8.76 6.07
CA PRO A 958 -6.92 8.23 6.76
C PRO A 958 -6.02 9.30 7.41
N LEU A 959 -6.16 10.57 7.03
CA LEU A 959 -5.46 11.70 7.63
C LEU A 959 -6.16 12.26 8.88
N SER A 960 -7.39 11.84 9.14
CA SER A 960 -8.15 12.23 10.33
C SER A 960 -7.63 11.53 11.57
N LYS A 961 -7.73 12.21 12.71
CA LYS A 961 -7.43 11.60 14.02
C LYS A 961 -8.52 10.63 14.46
N ASP A 962 -9.73 10.82 13.95
CA ASP A 962 -10.91 10.01 14.26
C ASP A 962 -11.17 8.96 13.17
N PHE A 963 -10.15 8.67 12.34
CA PHE A 963 -10.24 7.74 11.22
C PHE A 963 -10.77 6.36 11.66
N ASN A 964 -11.79 5.89 10.96
CA ASN A 964 -12.30 4.54 11.09
C ASN A 964 -12.60 3.96 9.71
N SER A 965 -11.82 2.95 9.30
CA SER A 965 -11.98 2.30 7.98
C SER A 965 -13.34 1.63 7.79
N LEU A 966 -14.10 1.38 8.86
CA LEU A 966 -15.44 0.81 8.81
C LEU A 966 -16.55 1.86 8.64
N THR A 967 -16.22 3.14 8.50
CA THR A 967 -17.21 4.22 8.34
C THR A 967 -18.03 4.01 7.06
N ASP A 968 -19.35 3.94 7.18
CA ASP A 968 -20.28 3.95 6.04
C ASP A 968 -20.84 5.35 5.79
N VAL A 969 -20.99 6.16 6.85
CA VAL A 969 -21.64 7.48 6.81
C VAL A 969 -20.84 8.51 7.59
N SER A 970 -20.64 9.70 7.01
CA SER A 970 -20.07 10.85 7.70
C SER A 970 -21.02 12.05 7.68
N ILE A 971 -20.94 12.87 8.72
CA ILE A 971 -21.72 14.11 8.85
C ILE A 971 -20.74 15.25 9.05
N ASN A 972 -20.89 16.30 8.26
CA ASN A 972 -20.02 17.45 8.40
C ASN A 972 -20.28 18.24 9.71
N LYS A 973 -19.32 19.09 10.10
CA LYS A 973 -19.36 19.81 11.39
C LYS A 973 -20.61 20.67 11.62
N ASN A 974 -21.20 21.23 10.58
CA ASN A 974 -22.41 22.06 10.69
C ASN A 974 -23.71 21.25 10.47
N GLN A 975 -23.60 19.93 10.36
CA GLN A 975 -24.69 18.98 10.16
C GLN A 975 -25.56 19.25 8.93
N LYS A 976 -25.01 19.95 7.91
CA LYS A 976 -25.74 20.24 6.65
C LYS A 976 -25.38 19.28 5.53
N VAL A 977 -24.46 18.35 5.76
CA VAL A 977 -24.05 17.36 4.78
C VAL A 977 -24.04 16.01 5.45
N VAL A 978 -24.71 15.05 4.82
CA VAL A 978 -24.61 13.62 5.13
C VAL A 978 -24.04 12.95 3.90
N GLU A 979 -22.88 12.34 4.04
CA GLU A 979 -22.16 11.65 2.99
C GLU A 979 -22.07 10.17 3.36
N GLY A 980 -22.15 9.26 2.39
CA GLY A 980 -21.95 7.85 2.67
C GLY A 980 -21.57 7.01 1.47
N ARG A 981 -21.21 5.76 1.77
CA ARG A 981 -20.83 4.72 0.82
C ARG A 981 -21.57 3.42 1.12
N ILE A 982 -21.90 2.67 0.08
CA ILE A 982 -22.65 1.41 0.15
C ILE A 982 -21.83 0.35 -0.59
N PRO A 983 -21.28 -0.65 0.12
CA PRO A 983 -20.68 -1.82 -0.51
C PRO A 983 -21.63 -2.48 -1.52
N TRP A 984 -21.13 -2.81 -2.71
CA TRP A 984 -21.93 -3.37 -3.79
C TRP A 984 -22.74 -4.62 -3.38
N GLN A 985 -22.16 -5.50 -2.56
CA GLN A 985 -22.83 -6.73 -2.13
C GLN A 985 -24.05 -6.46 -1.22
N LEU A 986 -24.16 -5.30 -0.55
CA LEU A 986 -25.39 -4.93 0.19
C LEU A 986 -26.60 -4.70 -0.74
N LEU A 987 -26.36 -4.46 -2.03
CA LEU A 987 -27.37 -4.27 -3.07
C LEU A 987 -27.57 -5.55 -3.92
N ASN A 988 -27.13 -6.72 -3.44
CA ASN A 988 -27.10 -7.99 -4.18
C ASN A 988 -26.39 -7.88 -5.56
N ILE A 989 -25.42 -6.98 -5.71
CA ILE A 989 -24.58 -6.92 -6.91
C ILE A 989 -23.54 -8.04 -6.83
N LYS A 990 -23.50 -8.89 -7.87
CA LYS A 990 -22.58 -10.03 -7.99
C LYS A 990 -21.25 -9.63 -8.61
N ASP A 991 -21.31 -8.71 -9.59
CA ASP A 991 -20.14 -8.13 -10.24
C ASP A 991 -20.49 -6.72 -10.74
N PRO A 992 -20.00 -5.65 -10.06
CA PRO A 992 -20.26 -4.29 -10.48
C PRO A 992 -19.55 -3.95 -11.80
N SER A 993 -18.48 -4.65 -12.18
CA SER A 993 -17.71 -4.38 -13.41
C SER A 993 -18.49 -4.67 -14.69
N LEU A 994 -19.46 -5.60 -14.62
CA LEU A 994 -20.36 -5.95 -15.70
C LEU A 994 -21.82 -5.49 -15.46
N LYS A 995 -22.05 -4.74 -14.37
CA LYS A 995 -23.38 -4.39 -13.85
C LYS A 995 -24.26 -5.62 -13.58
N ALA A 996 -23.69 -6.70 -13.09
CA ALA A 996 -24.42 -7.93 -12.83
C ALA A 996 -24.96 -7.97 -11.39
N ALA A 997 -26.27 -8.12 -11.26
CA ALA A 997 -26.95 -8.30 -9.97
C ALA A 997 -27.59 -9.69 -9.88
N MET A 998 -27.94 -10.11 -8.66
CA MET A 998 -28.72 -11.32 -8.44
C MET A 998 -30.05 -11.26 -9.21
N GLY A 999 -30.44 -12.36 -9.88
CA GLY A 999 -31.74 -12.45 -10.55
C GLY A 999 -32.91 -12.70 -9.57
N ASP A 1000 -34.12 -12.96 -10.08
CA ASP A 1000 -35.25 -13.43 -9.26
C ASP A 1000 -34.89 -14.78 -8.60
N ILE A 1001 -34.49 -14.74 -7.32
CA ILE A 1001 -33.91 -15.89 -6.61
C ILE A 1001 -34.91 -17.04 -6.42
N TRP A 1002 -36.20 -16.76 -6.37
CA TRP A 1002 -37.24 -17.79 -6.26
C TRP A 1002 -37.54 -18.47 -7.59
N LYS A 1003 -37.17 -17.84 -8.71
CA LYS A 1003 -37.30 -18.43 -10.05
C LYS A 1003 -36.03 -19.15 -10.50
N ASN A 1004 -34.87 -18.52 -10.28
CA ASN A 1004 -33.60 -18.93 -10.88
C ASN A 1004 -32.57 -19.45 -9.85
N GLY A 1005 -32.84 -19.35 -8.55
CA GLY A 1005 -31.86 -19.64 -7.50
C GLY A 1005 -30.74 -18.58 -7.41
N LEU A 1006 -29.74 -18.84 -6.57
CA LEU A 1006 -28.60 -17.93 -6.29
C LEU A 1006 -27.60 -17.82 -7.45
N THR A 1007 -27.61 -18.78 -8.38
CA THR A 1007 -26.78 -18.72 -9.59
C THR A 1007 -27.36 -17.74 -10.62
N GLY A 1008 -28.65 -17.44 -10.54
CA GLY A 1008 -29.33 -16.50 -11.42
C GLY A 1008 -28.71 -15.10 -11.37
N SER A 1009 -28.43 -14.53 -12.54
CA SER A 1009 -27.86 -13.19 -12.68
C SER A 1009 -28.64 -12.38 -13.71
N VAL A 1010 -28.66 -11.06 -13.55
CA VAL A 1010 -29.26 -10.11 -14.49
C VAL A 1010 -28.35 -8.91 -14.68
N LYS A 1011 -28.16 -8.50 -15.94
CA LYS A 1011 -27.44 -7.27 -16.28
C LYS A 1011 -28.32 -6.05 -16.05
N LEU A 1012 -27.88 -5.13 -15.20
CA LEU A 1012 -28.58 -3.91 -14.87
C LEU A 1012 -28.38 -2.83 -15.94
N LYS A 1013 -29.43 -2.03 -16.18
CA LYS A 1013 -29.31 -0.74 -16.88
C LYS A 1013 -28.76 0.36 -15.97
N GLY A 1014 -28.98 0.19 -14.66
CA GLY A 1014 -28.67 1.14 -13.60
C GLY A 1014 -29.53 0.81 -12.38
N ILE A 1015 -29.33 1.57 -11.30
CA ILE A 1015 -30.10 1.47 -10.06
C ILE A 1015 -31.05 2.67 -10.00
N ARG A 1016 -32.35 2.40 -9.85
CA ARG A 1016 -33.33 3.46 -9.67
C ARG A 1016 -33.34 3.91 -8.22
N ILE A 1017 -33.26 5.22 -8.00
CA ILE A 1017 -33.14 5.81 -6.67
C ILE A 1017 -34.22 6.87 -6.47
N ALA A 1018 -34.93 6.76 -5.35
CA ALA A 1018 -35.82 7.80 -4.84
C ALA A 1018 -35.51 8.10 -3.37
N ILE A 1019 -35.88 9.30 -2.94
CA ILE A 1019 -35.60 9.80 -1.58
C ILE A 1019 -36.89 10.28 -0.96
N VAL A 1020 -37.12 9.86 0.28
CA VAL A 1020 -38.26 10.33 1.09
C VAL A 1020 -37.70 10.88 2.39
N MET A 1021 -37.90 12.17 2.61
CA MET A 1021 -37.53 12.85 3.85
C MET A 1021 -38.75 13.00 4.74
N LYS A 1022 -38.63 12.56 5.98
CA LYS A 1022 -39.63 12.76 7.02
C LYS A 1022 -39.15 13.76 8.05
N GLU A 1023 -40.09 14.55 8.57
CA GLU A 1023 -39.91 15.46 9.70
C GLU A 1023 -41.15 15.36 10.61
N ASN A 1024 -40.94 15.07 11.90
CA ASN A 1024 -42.01 14.86 12.89
C ASN A 1024 -43.10 13.89 12.39
N ASP A 1025 -42.67 12.75 11.84
CA ASP A 1025 -43.51 11.71 11.24
C ASP A 1025 -44.37 12.11 10.03
N ARG A 1026 -44.14 13.28 9.45
CA ARG A 1026 -44.76 13.73 8.20
C ARG A 1026 -43.76 13.67 7.06
N VAL A 1027 -44.23 13.34 5.86
CA VAL A 1027 -43.40 13.43 4.65
C VAL A 1027 -43.18 14.92 4.37
N ALA A 1028 -41.94 15.38 4.54
CA ALA A 1028 -41.56 16.77 4.35
C ALA A 1028 -41.14 17.05 2.90
N GLN A 1029 -40.52 16.05 2.26
CA GLN A 1029 -40.06 16.14 0.88
C GLN A 1029 -39.92 14.75 0.28
N THR A 1030 -40.22 14.62 -1.00
CA THR A 1030 -39.81 13.46 -1.79
C THR A 1030 -39.02 13.93 -2.99
N PHE A 1031 -38.15 13.05 -3.48
CA PHE A 1031 -37.50 13.24 -4.75
C PHE A 1031 -37.47 11.88 -5.48
N PRO A 1032 -38.15 11.75 -6.64
CA PRO A 1032 -38.95 12.78 -7.32
C PRO A 1032 -40.17 13.23 -6.49
N GLU A 1033 -40.79 14.34 -6.90
CA GLU A 1033 -42.06 14.77 -6.32
C GLU A 1033 -43.17 13.76 -6.64
N THR A 1034 -44.11 13.56 -5.72
CA THR A 1034 -45.21 12.62 -5.96
C THR A 1034 -46.23 13.20 -6.93
N VAL A 1035 -46.66 12.42 -7.92
CA VAL A 1035 -47.77 12.73 -8.81
C VAL A 1035 -48.99 11.92 -8.36
N ASN A 1036 -50.11 12.60 -8.09
CA ASN A 1036 -51.33 11.97 -7.55
C ASN A 1036 -51.09 11.11 -6.29
N GLY A 1037 -50.15 11.55 -5.43
CA GLY A 1037 -49.79 10.84 -4.20
C GLY A 1037 -48.96 9.55 -4.42
N ARG A 1038 -48.33 9.39 -5.59
CA ARG A 1038 -47.45 8.26 -5.93
C ARG A 1038 -46.10 8.74 -6.43
N LEU A 1039 -45.03 7.98 -6.13
CA LEU A 1039 -43.76 8.12 -6.82
C LEU A 1039 -43.84 7.36 -8.15
N LEU A 1040 -43.50 8.05 -9.25
CA LEU A 1040 -43.56 7.47 -10.60
C LEU A 1040 -42.17 7.06 -11.07
N LYS A 1041 -42.08 5.86 -11.67
CA LYS A 1041 -40.84 5.27 -12.18
C LYS A 1041 -40.11 6.19 -13.16
N GLY A 1042 -40.86 6.82 -14.06
CA GLY A 1042 -40.31 7.69 -15.10
C GLY A 1042 -39.57 8.93 -14.59
N ASP A 1043 -39.87 9.36 -13.36
CA ASP A 1043 -39.32 10.58 -12.76
C ASP A 1043 -38.15 10.29 -11.81
N THR A 1044 -37.87 9.01 -11.53
CA THR A 1044 -36.76 8.60 -10.64
C THR A 1044 -35.40 8.80 -11.29
N ILE A 1045 -34.36 8.99 -10.46
CA ILE A 1045 -32.99 8.91 -10.97
C ILE A 1045 -32.71 7.46 -11.33
N LEU A 1046 -32.21 7.23 -12.55
CA LEU A 1046 -31.53 6.00 -12.89
C LEU A 1046 -30.01 6.24 -12.82
N TYR A 1047 -29.38 5.81 -11.73
CA TYR A 1047 -27.93 5.88 -11.59
C TYR A 1047 -27.28 4.76 -12.40
N THR A 1048 -26.32 5.08 -13.25
CA THR A 1048 -25.58 4.11 -14.06
C THR A 1048 -24.10 4.48 -14.11
N TRP A 1049 -23.26 3.49 -14.39
CA TRP A 1049 -21.80 3.62 -14.45
C TRP A 1049 -21.24 2.93 -15.71
N ASN A 1050 -19.93 2.96 -15.94
CA ASN A 1050 -19.33 2.27 -17.09
C ASN A 1050 -18.93 0.84 -16.72
N ASP A 1051 -19.02 -0.08 -17.68
CA ASP A 1051 -18.41 -1.41 -17.50
C ASP A 1051 -16.87 -1.25 -17.45
N TRP A 1052 -16.16 -2.17 -16.78
CA TRP A 1052 -14.70 -2.20 -16.79
C TRP A 1052 -14.15 -3.62 -16.86
N GLU A 1053 -13.01 -3.76 -17.52
CA GLU A 1053 -12.22 -5.01 -17.54
C GLU A 1053 -11.00 -4.96 -16.63
N GLN A 1054 -10.58 -3.77 -16.22
CA GLN A 1054 -9.49 -3.55 -15.27
C GLN A 1054 -9.93 -2.46 -14.30
N PRO A 1055 -10.01 -2.75 -12.98
CA PRO A 1055 -10.43 -1.76 -12.02
C PRO A 1055 -9.34 -0.70 -11.83
N PRO A 1056 -9.71 0.59 -11.73
CA PRO A 1056 -8.81 1.58 -11.17
C PRO A 1056 -8.62 1.32 -9.67
N TYR A 1057 -7.38 1.41 -9.20
CA TYR A 1057 -7.04 1.34 -7.77
C TYR A 1057 -5.73 2.09 -7.50
N TYR A 1058 -5.45 2.33 -6.21
CA TYR A 1058 -4.15 2.81 -5.75
C TYR A 1058 -3.77 2.13 -4.42
N GLU A 1059 -2.48 2.11 -4.10
CA GLU A 1059 -1.99 1.47 -2.88
C GLU A 1059 -1.98 2.43 -1.69
N ARG A 1060 -2.28 1.90 -0.50
CA ARG A 1060 -2.17 2.64 0.76
C ARG A 1060 -1.73 1.72 1.90
N ILE A 1061 -0.72 2.15 2.66
CA ILE A 1061 -0.34 1.49 3.91
C ILE A 1061 -1.43 1.72 4.96
N LYS A 1062 -1.90 0.63 5.59
CA LYS A 1062 -2.96 0.67 6.62
C LYS A 1062 -2.41 1.13 7.97
N LYS A 1063 -3.29 1.60 8.86
CA LYS A 1063 -2.92 1.96 10.25
C LYS A 1063 -2.35 0.77 11.04
N SER A 1064 -2.69 -0.46 10.67
CA SER A 1064 -2.12 -1.68 11.26
C SER A 1064 -0.62 -1.81 11.05
N TYR A 1065 -0.08 -1.31 9.92
CA TYR A 1065 1.36 -1.35 9.61
C TYR A 1065 2.20 -0.64 10.67
N ASP A 1066 1.82 0.57 11.10
CA ASP A 1066 2.60 1.33 12.09
C ASP A 1066 2.62 0.63 13.44
N ILE A 1067 1.51 0.00 13.82
CA ILE A 1067 1.39 -0.77 15.07
C ILE A 1067 2.28 -2.01 14.99
N MET A 1068 2.28 -2.73 13.88
CA MET A 1068 3.14 -3.88 13.67
C MET A 1068 4.62 -3.49 13.60
N ARG A 1069 4.95 -2.36 12.96
CA ARG A 1069 6.31 -1.80 12.95
C ARG A 1069 6.85 -1.59 14.35
N ASP A 1070 6.07 -0.95 15.21
CA ASP A 1070 6.48 -0.65 16.58
C ASP A 1070 6.54 -1.93 17.44
N THR A 1071 5.65 -2.88 17.19
CA THR A 1071 5.64 -4.22 17.82
C THR A 1071 6.91 -5.00 17.47
N PHE A 1072 7.24 -5.11 16.18
CA PHE A 1072 8.45 -5.79 15.71
C PHE A 1072 9.72 -5.08 16.16
N ARG A 1073 9.73 -3.75 16.26
CA ARG A 1073 10.87 -2.99 16.79
C ARG A 1073 11.14 -3.30 18.27
N SER A 1074 10.09 -3.41 19.08
CA SER A 1074 10.20 -3.48 20.56
C SER A 1074 10.26 -4.90 21.12
N THR A 1075 9.81 -5.91 20.37
CA THR A 1075 9.75 -7.29 20.85
C THR A 1075 11.10 -7.99 20.72
N GLU A 1076 11.58 -8.61 21.79
CA GLU A 1076 12.81 -9.42 21.82
C GLU A 1076 12.51 -10.82 22.36
N ILE A 1077 13.47 -11.74 22.26
CA ILE A 1077 13.36 -13.07 22.88
C ILE A 1077 13.30 -12.87 24.41
N PRO A 1078 12.35 -13.49 25.12
CA PRO A 1078 12.31 -13.45 26.58
C PRO A 1078 13.65 -13.92 27.17
N LYS A 1079 14.17 -13.17 28.16
CA LYS A 1079 15.44 -13.47 28.82
C LYS A 1079 15.37 -14.65 29.77
#